data_AF-A0A1R3JFK3-F1
#
_entry.id   AF-A0A1R3JFK3-F1
#
_cell.length_a   1.000
_cell.length_b   1.000
_cell.length_c   1.000
_cell.angle_alpha   90.00
_cell.angle_beta   90.00
_cell.angle_gamma   90.00
#
_symmetry.space_group_name_H-M   'P 1'
#
loop_
_entity.id
_entity.type
_entity.pdbx_description
1 polymer ?
#
loop_
_entity_poly.entity_id
_entity_poly.type
_entity_poly.pdbx_seq_one_letter_code
_entity_poly.pdbx_strand_id
1 'polypeptide(L)'
;METSLNVEIGDGCREGRSKGNYWWERVLDFGEAKRQFLFAVPMVLSNVFYFSLTMVSVMFAGHLGELELAASTLAHSWAGVTGFAFMTGLSGALETLCGQGFGAKLYRMLGIYLQASCIISFLFSVITSILWLYTEPILVLLHQDPKISKTAALYLKYLIPGLFAYGFVQNILRFLQTQSIVTPLVLLSVIPLGIHFGIVYALVNKTSLGFKGAPLAASISLWISFLLLVMYVVFAKKFESTWQGLSFESFHYIFRNLKLALPSATMVCLEFWAFEILIILAGLMPNSKITTSAMAMCINTQSIAYMFICGLGAAVSTRVSNELGAGNPDRAKHAMAVTLKLSILVAFALVLTLAFGHDIWAGFFSNSPSIIKKFADMTPLLVVSIAIDAIQGVLSGVARGCGWQHLAVWANLATFYLIGMTIAVVLGFKFKLYVKNEKRERVVKASRDITMNSKKVIFQVHRLGKNNREEVLEKAEKDLAAVTDQHISRLVKELQGTDFWKLRRAYSPGVQEYVEAATFFKFCQTGTLLNLDEINASILPLSDPSLEPLQINLLDYLLGLADLTGELMRLAIGRISDGEVEFAKRICQFVRDIYRELTLVVPLMDDSYDMKSKMDTMLQSVVKIENACCSVSVRGSEYIPLLGSSDPGSFLLGVPDVEL
;
A
#
# COMPACT_ATOMS: atom_id res chain seq x y z
N MET A 1 -19.96 34.42 -33.57
CA MET A 1 -20.67 35.31 -32.63
C MET A 1 -20.50 34.72 -31.25
N GLU A 2 -19.92 35.49 -30.33
CA GLU A 2 -19.23 35.09 -29.10
C GLU A 2 -20.10 34.30 -28.10
N THR A 3 -19.59 33.16 -27.64
CA THR A 3 -19.89 32.53 -26.33
C THR A 3 -18.84 31.46 -26.07
N SER A 4 -17.58 31.88 -26.10
CA SER A 4 -16.47 31.20 -25.44
C SER A 4 -16.05 32.11 -24.31
N LEU A 5 -15.83 31.58 -23.11
CA LEU A 5 -15.38 32.31 -21.92
C LEU A 5 -14.13 33.17 -22.21
N ASN A 6 -14.33 34.38 -22.71
CA ASN A 6 -13.43 35.51 -22.57
C ASN A 6 -13.90 36.23 -21.31
N VAL A 7 -13.32 35.85 -20.18
CA VAL A 7 -13.28 36.77 -19.05
C VAL A 7 -12.17 37.76 -19.37
N GLU A 8 -12.52 38.85 -20.05
CA GLU A 8 -11.73 40.08 -19.96
C GLU A 8 -11.77 40.52 -18.49
N ILE A 9 -10.66 40.33 -17.79
CA ILE A 9 -10.41 41.06 -16.55
C ILE A 9 -9.58 42.25 -16.97
N GLY A 10 -10.23 43.41 -17.07
CA GLY A 10 -9.57 44.69 -17.19
C GLY A 10 -8.57 44.89 -16.04
N ASP A 11 -7.48 45.58 -16.35
CA ASP A 11 -6.38 45.97 -15.45
C ASP A 11 -6.79 47.04 -14.42
N GLY A 12 -8.00 46.94 -13.87
CA GLY A 12 -8.62 47.96 -13.02
C GLY A 12 -9.38 47.36 -11.84
N CYS A 13 -8.71 46.58 -10.99
CA CYS A 13 -9.21 46.24 -9.65
C CYS A 13 -8.06 45.69 -8.79
N ARG A 14 -7.09 46.56 -8.47
CA ARG A 14 -5.97 46.27 -7.55
C ARG A 14 -6.11 46.92 -6.17
N GLU A 15 -7.31 47.35 -5.79
CA GLU A 15 -7.56 47.89 -4.45
C GLU A 15 -8.69 47.12 -3.77
N GLY A 16 -8.33 46.29 -2.78
CA GLY A 16 -9.30 45.70 -1.85
C GLY A 16 -9.24 44.18 -1.60
N ARG A 17 -8.10 43.47 -1.81
CA ARG A 17 -7.99 42.06 -1.37
C ARG A 17 -7.25 41.93 -0.03
N SER A 18 -7.93 41.30 0.92
CA SER A 18 -7.46 40.92 2.26
C SER A 18 -6.06 40.29 2.24
N LYS A 19 -5.19 40.75 3.17
CA LYS A 19 -3.80 40.29 3.37
C LYS A 19 -3.67 38.77 3.58
N GLY A 20 -4.75 38.06 3.93
CA GLY A 20 -4.75 36.61 4.13
C GLY A 20 -4.64 35.78 2.83
N ASN A 21 -5.12 36.30 1.69
CA ASN A 21 -5.08 35.57 0.41
C ASN A 21 -3.71 35.60 -0.28
N TYR A 22 -2.86 36.58 0.05
CA TYR A 22 -1.57 36.78 -0.62
C TYR A 22 -0.55 35.65 -0.35
N TRP A 23 -0.62 35.03 0.82
CA TRP A 23 0.26 33.91 1.18
C TRP A 23 -0.10 32.63 0.41
N TRP A 24 -1.39 32.32 0.31
CA TRP A 24 -1.86 31.13 -0.41
C TRP A 24 -1.70 31.27 -1.93
N GLU A 25 -1.89 32.46 -2.50
CA GLU A 25 -1.60 32.74 -3.93
C GLU A 25 -0.11 32.59 -4.28
N ARG A 26 0.80 32.83 -3.31
CA ARG A 26 2.24 32.53 -3.46
C ARG A 26 2.54 31.03 -3.46
N VAL A 27 1.75 30.24 -2.71
CA VAL A 27 1.93 28.78 -2.60
C VAL A 27 1.31 28.06 -3.80
N LEU A 28 0.09 28.42 -4.22
CA LEU A 28 -0.60 27.83 -5.36
C LEU A 28 -1.44 28.89 -6.07
N ASP A 29 -1.22 29.08 -7.37
CA ASP A 29 -2.09 29.91 -8.20
C ASP A 29 -3.45 29.23 -8.34
N PHE A 30 -4.43 29.68 -7.56
CA PHE A 30 -5.77 29.10 -7.54
C PHE A 30 -6.50 29.22 -8.88
N GLY A 31 -6.20 30.24 -9.69
CA GLY A 31 -6.81 30.42 -10.99
C GLY A 31 -6.37 29.34 -11.97
N GLU A 32 -5.06 29.16 -12.11
CA GLU A 32 -4.49 28.10 -12.95
C GLU A 32 -4.78 26.70 -12.39
N ALA A 33 -4.70 26.51 -11.06
CA ALA A 33 -5.00 25.23 -10.41
C ALA A 33 -6.46 24.82 -10.65
N LYS A 34 -7.42 25.75 -10.52
CA LYS A 34 -8.84 25.49 -10.79
C LYS A 34 -9.05 25.10 -12.26
N ARG A 35 -8.40 25.78 -13.21
CA ARG A 35 -8.51 25.43 -14.65
C ARG A 35 -7.98 24.02 -14.93
N GLN A 36 -6.81 23.69 -14.41
CA GLN A 36 -6.20 22.38 -14.59
C GLN A 36 -6.98 21.27 -13.89
N PHE A 37 -7.52 21.53 -12.70
CA PHE A 37 -8.37 20.58 -11.99
C PHE A 37 -9.69 20.31 -12.73
N LEU A 38 -10.39 21.38 -13.14
CA LEU A 38 -11.63 21.27 -13.94
C LEU A 38 -11.40 20.64 -15.31
N PHE A 39 -10.16 20.67 -15.81
CA PHE A 39 -9.76 19.93 -17.00
C PHE A 39 -9.51 18.45 -16.70
N ALA A 40 -8.75 18.16 -15.64
CA ALA A 40 -8.32 16.82 -15.30
C ALA A 40 -9.51 15.91 -14.97
N VAL A 41 -10.49 16.38 -14.18
CA VAL A 41 -11.63 15.56 -13.74
C VAL A 41 -12.43 14.96 -14.92
N PRO A 42 -12.86 15.73 -15.93
CA PRO A 42 -13.49 15.17 -17.14
C PRO A 42 -12.62 14.13 -17.86
N MET A 43 -11.31 14.32 -17.91
CA MET A 43 -10.39 13.37 -18.54
C MET A 43 -10.31 12.05 -17.75
N VAL A 44 -10.22 12.12 -16.41
CA VAL A 44 -10.26 10.94 -15.54
C VAL A 44 -11.55 10.15 -15.79
N LEU A 45 -12.70 10.82 -15.71
CA LEU A 45 -14.00 10.18 -15.88
C LEU A 45 -14.14 9.53 -17.26
N SER A 46 -13.75 10.25 -18.32
CA SER A 46 -13.84 9.71 -19.68
C SER A 46 -12.98 8.46 -19.85
N ASN A 47 -11.74 8.47 -19.34
CA ASN A 47 -10.85 7.30 -19.39
C ASN A 47 -11.42 6.11 -18.62
N VAL A 48 -11.97 6.33 -17.42
CA VAL A 48 -12.63 5.29 -16.62
C VAL A 48 -13.80 4.66 -17.36
N PHE A 49 -14.64 5.46 -18.03
CA PHE A 49 -15.77 4.95 -18.79
C PHE A 49 -15.35 4.14 -20.02
N TYR A 50 -14.33 4.58 -20.75
CA TYR A 50 -13.79 3.80 -21.87
C TYR A 50 -13.13 2.49 -21.41
N PHE A 51 -12.39 2.51 -20.31
CA PHE A 51 -11.81 1.30 -19.73
C PHE A 51 -12.91 0.30 -19.31
N SER A 52 -13.97 0.81 -18.70
CA SER A 52 -15.11 0.03 -18.21
C SER A 52 -15.83 -0.76 -19.29
N LEU A 53 -15.85 -0.30 -20.56
CA LEU A 53 -16.44 -1.05 -21.67
C LEU A 53 -15.83 -2.45 -21.81
N THR A 54 -14.50 -2.54 -21.79
CA THR A 54 -13.81 -3.83 -21.91
C THR A 54 -13.90 -4.66 -20.63
N MET A 55 -13.83 -4.00 -19.48
CA MET A 55 -13.94 -4.67 -18.17
C MET A 55 -15.33 -5.32 -17.98
N VAL A 56 -16.41 -4.61 -18.27
CA VAL A 56 -17.78 -5.15 -18.19
C VAL A 56 -17.95 -6.36 -19.11
N SER A 57 -17.36 -6.33 -20.30
CA SER A 57 -17.38 -7.50 -21.21
C SER A 57 -16.68 -8.72 -20.62
N VAL A 58 -15.54 -8.54 -19.95
CA VAL A 58 -14.86 -9.63 -19.23
C VAL A 58 -15.75 -10.15 -18.09
N MET A 59 -16.39 -9.27 -17.32
CA MET A 59 -17.30 -9.68 -16.25
C MET A 59 -18.45 -10.54 -16.78
N PHE A 60 -19.10 -10.14 -17.88
CA PHE A 60 -20.17 -10.95 -18.49
C PHE A 60 -19.67 -12.30 -19.02
N ALA A 61 -18.49 -12.33 -19.65
CA ALA A 61 -17.87 -13.58 -20.10
C ALA A 61 -17.56 -14.51 -18.92
N GLY A 62 -17.08 -13.96 -17.81
CA GLY A 62 -16.72 -14.74 -16.62
C GLY A 62 -17.88 -15.42 -15.91
N HIS A 63 -19.10 -14.90 -16.05
CA HIS A 63 -20.30 -15.55 -15.49
C HIS A 63 -20.73 -16.81 -16.26
N LEU A 64 -20.12 -17.11 -17.41
CA LEU A 64 -20.41 -18.32 -18.18
C LEU A 64 -19.67 -19.56 -17.61
N GLY A 65 -18.57 -19.37 -16.90
CA GLY A 65 -17.77 -20.45 -16.33
C GLY A 65 -16.36 -20.04 -15.94
N GLU A 66 -15.67 -20.91 -15.20
CA GLU A 66 -14.30 -20.67 -14.72
C GLU A 66 -13.28 -20.58 -15.86
N LEU A 67 -13.45 -21.40 -16.91
CA LEU A 67 -12.60 -21.38 -18.10
C LEU A 67 -12.75 -20.05 -18.84
N GLU A 68 -13.98 -19.59 -19.02
CA GLU A 68 -14.33 -18.33 -19.68
C GLU A 68 -13.80 -17.13 -18.91
N LEU A 69 -13.89 -17.15 -17.57
CA LEU A 69 -13.32 -16.12 -16.72
C LEU A 69 -11.79 -16.06 -16.86
N ALA A 70 -11.10 -17.19 -16.74
CA ALA A 70 -9.65 -17.26 -16.86
C ALA A 70 -9.18 -16.81 -18.24
N ALA A 71 -9.85 -17.28 -19.30
CA ALA A 71 -9.51 -16.96 -20.67
C ALA A 71 -9.79 -15.49 -21.05
N SER A 72 -10.94 -14.94 -20.64
CA SER A 72 -11.28 -13.53 -20.91
C SER A 72 -10.40 -12.56 -20.12
N THR A 73 -10.04 -12.91 -18.89
CA THR A 73 -9.08 -12.12 -18.08
C THR A 73 -7.69 -12.12 -18.71
N LEU A 74 -7.20 -13.30 -19.12
CA LEU A 74 -5.91 -13.42 -19.81
C LEU A 74 -5.91 -12.67 -21.15
N ALA A 75 -6.98 -12.80 -21.93
CA ALA A 75 -7.16 -12.07 -23.18
C ALA A 75 -7.19 -10.54 -22.95
N HIS A 76 -7.86 -10.07 -21.90
CA HIS A 76 -7.93 -8.65 -21.57
C HIS A 76 -6.56 -8.08 -21.18
N SER A 77 -5.81 -8.78 -20.33
CA SER A 77 -4.42 -8.39 -19.99
C SER A 77 -3.54 -8.37 -21.26
N TRP A 78 -3.60 -9.43 -22.08
CA TRP A 78 -2.85 -9.50 -23.34
C TRP A 78 -3.21 -8.35 -24.31
N ALA A 79 -4.50 -8.04 -24.45
CA ALA A 79 -4.97 -6.91 -25.25
C ALA A 79 -4.52 -5.55 -24.69
N GLY A 80 -4.51 -5.40 -23.36
CA GLY A 80 -3.99 -4.22 -22.68
C GLY A 80 -2.53 -3.97 -23.02
N VAL A 81 -1.68 -4.99 -22.85
CA VAL A 81 -0.23 -4.96 -23.06
C VAL A 81 0.16 -4.74 -24.52
N THR A 82 -0.48 -5.46 -25.45
CA THR A 82 -0.04 -5.51 -26.86
C THR A 82 -0.83 -4.57 -27.79
N GLY A 83 -1.98 -4.05 -27.34
CA GLY A 83 -2.88 -3.25 -28.16
C GLY A 83 -3.29 -1.94 -27.52
N PHE A 84 -4.10 -1.96 -26.46
CA PHE A 84 -4.73 -0.74 -25.94
C PHE A 84 -3.72 0.28 -25.37
N ALA A 85 -2.72 -0.16 -24.61
CA ALA A 85 -1.65 0.72 -24.13
C ALA A 85 -0.86 1.33 -25.31
N PHE A 86 -0.57 0.52 -26.32
CA PHE A 86 0.14 0.94 -27.53
C PHE A 86 -0.66 1.98 -28.33
N MET A 87 -1.96 1.76 -28.56
CA MET A 87 -2.84 2.71 -29.25
C MET A 87 -2.99 4.03 -28.49
N THR A 88 -3.12 3.96 -27.17
CA THR A 88 -3.15 5.15 -26.30
C THR A 88 -1.86 5.94 -26.44
N GLY A 89 -0.72 5.26 -26.38
CA GLY A 89 0.58 5.92 -26.48
C GLY A 89 0.86 6.51 -27.88
N LEU A 90 0.47 5.84 -28.97
CA LEU A 90 0.54 6.39 -30.34
C LEU A 90 -0.21 7.72 -30.46
N SER A 91 -1.41 7.82 -29.85
CA SER A 91 -2.21 9.05 -29.86
C SER A 91 -1.52 10.22 -29.15
N GLY A 92 -0.54 9.96 -28.27
CA GLY A 92 0.19 10.99 -27.53
C GLY A 92 1.00 11.95 -28.40
N ALA A 93 1.27 11.62 -29.67
CA ALA A 93 1.82 12.58 -30.64
C ALA A 93 0.90 13.80 -30.85
N LEU A 94 -0.42 13.60 -30.78
CA LEU A 94 -1.40 14.67 -30.95
C LEU A 94 -1.37 15.65 -29.78
N GLU A 95 -1.00 15.22 -28.57
CA GLU A 95 -0.83 16.15 -27.45
C GLU A 95 0.25 17.20 -27.75
N THR A 96 1.33 16.81 -28.42
CA THR A 96 2.36 17.75 -28.90
C THR A 96 1.87 18.55 -30.10
N LEU A 97 1.48 17.85 -31.18
CA LEU A 97 1.26 18.47 -32.48
C LEU A 97 0.00 19.34 -32.52
N CYS A 98 -1.12 18.81 -32.00
CA CYS A 98 -2.36 19.59 -31.92
C CYS A 98 -2.28 20.64 -30.81
N GLY A 99 -1.65 20.35 -29.67
CA GLY A 99 -1.50 21.33 -28.59
C GLY A 99 -0.64 22.54 -28.99
N GLN A 100 0.57 22.29 -29.49
CA GLN A 100 1.42 23.38 -29.99
C GLN A 100 0.80 24.07 -31.21
N GLY A 101 0.15 23.31 -32.11
CA GLY A 101 -0.60 23.88 -33.22
C GLY A 101 -1.74 24.80 -32.78
N PHE A 102 -2.47 24.43 -31.72
CA PHE A 102 -3.56 25.23 -31.16
C PHE A 102 -3.03 26.53 -30.55
N GLY A 103 -1.96 26.44 -29.76
CA GLY A 103 -1.26 27.60 -29.20
C GLY A 103 -0.76 28.56 -30.28
N ALA A 104 -0.22 28.02 -31.37
CA ALA A 104 0.26 28.79 -32.53
C ALA A 104 -0.88 29.28 -33.45
N LYS A 105 -2.14 29.02 -33.11
CA LYS A 105 -3.34 29.35 -33.91
C LYS A 105 -3.34 28.71 -35.31
N LEU A 106 -2.61 27.62 -35.49
CA LEU A 106 -2.58 26.81 -36.72
C LEU A 106 -3.76 25.83 -36.77
N TYR A 107 -4.99 26.35 -36.61
CA TYR A 107 -6.19 25.54 -36.38
C TYR A 107 -6.43 24.46 -37.44
N ARG A 108 -6.28 24.80 -38.73
CA ARG A 108 -6.42 23.84 -39.85
C ARG A 108 -5.51 22.62 -39.70
N MET A 109 -4.29 22.82 -39.18
CA MET A 109 -3.30 21.76 -39.06
C MET A 109 -3.71 20.69 -38.04
N LEU A 110 -4.53 21.02 -37.05
CA LEU A 110 -5.01 20.04 -36.06
C LEU A 110 -5.79 18.90 -36.75
N GLY A 111 -6.68 19.25 -37.70
CA GLY A 111 -7.42 18.26 -38.47
C GLY A 111 -6.52 17.40 -39.37
N ILE A 112 -5.47 17.99 -39.95
CA ILE A 112 -4.47 17.27 -40.75
C ILE A 112 -3.67 16.29 -39.88
N TYR A 113 -3.21 16.72 -38.70
CA TYR A 113 -2.51 15.85 -37.76
C TYR A 113 -3.40 14.73 -37.21
N LEU A 114 -4.68 15.01 -36.95
CA LEU A 114 -5.67 14.01 -36.56
C LEU A 114 -5.81 12.92 -37.64
N GLN A 115 -5.99 13.32 -38.90
CA GLN A 115 -6.10 12.38 -40.02
C GLN A 115 -4.86 11.52 -40.17
N ALA A 116 -3.67 12.12 -40.15
CA ALA A 116 -2.40 11.40 -40.20
C ALA A 116 -2.27 10.40 -39.05
N SER A 117 -2.68 10.78 -37.83
CA SER A 117 -2.66 9.88 -36.67
C SER A 117 -3.67 8.74 -36.79
N CYS A 118 -4.84 8.97 -37.37
CA CYS A 118 -5.79 7.89 -37.66
C CYS A 118 -5.22 6.89 -38.68
N ILE A 119 -4.54 7.35 -39.73
CA ILE A 119 -3.86 6.46 -40.69
C ILE A 119 -2.80 5.59 -39.97
N ILE A 120 -2.02 6.21 -39.08
CA ILE A 120 -1.00 5.50 -38.28
C ILE A 120 -1.65 4.46 -37.36
N SER A 121 -2.69 4.84 -36.60
CA SER A 121 -3.41 3.92 -35.73
C SER A 121 -4.05 2.77 -36.50
N PHE A 122 -4.57 3.01 -37.71
CA PHE A 122 -5.09 1.96 -38.58
C PHE A 122 -3.99 0.96 -38.97
N LEU A 123 -2.85 1.45 -39.46
CA LEU A 123 -1.71 0.60 -39.84
C LEU A 123 -1.23 -0.26 -38.68
N PHE A 124 -1.04 0.34 -37.51
CA PHE A 124 -0.61 -0.40 -36.33
C PHE A 124 -1.69 -1.33 -35.78
N SER A 125 -2.99 -1.00 -35.94
CA SER A 125 -4.07 -1.91 -35.60
C SER A 125 -4.04 -3.17 -36.46
N VAL A 126 -3.67 -3.07 -37.74
CA VAL A 126 -3.45 -4.25 -38.61
C VAL A 126 -2.31 -5.11 -38.06
N ILE A 127 -1.18 -4.50 -37.70
CA ILE A 127 -0.02 -5.23 -37.15
C ILE A 127 -0.39 -5.95 -35.84
N THR A 128 -1.03 -5.25 -34.91
CA THR A 128 -1.49 -5.85 -33.64
C THR A 128 -2.56 -6.91 -33.87
N SER A 129 -3.44 -6.75 -34.87
CA SER A 129 -4.44 -7.78 -35.21
C SER A 129 -3.79 -9.07 -35.68
N ILE A 130 -2.73 -8.98 -36.51
CA ILE A 130 -1.95 -10.15 -36.93
C ILE A 130 -1.35 -10.85 -35.69
N LEU A 131 -0.76 -10.09 -34.77
CA LEU A 131 -0.26 -10.63 -33.50
C LEU A 131 -1.37 -11.36 -32.72
N TRP A 132 -2.57 -10.76 -32.62
CA TRP A 132 -3.70 -11.35 -31.91
C TRP A 132 -4.22 -12.64 -32.54
N LEU A 133 -4.10 -12.81 -33.87
CA LEU A 133 -4.45 -14.07 -34.53
C LEU A 133 -3.54 -15.23 -34.10
N TYR A 134 -2.30 -14.95 -33.72
CA TYR A 134 -1.33 -15.93 -33.20
C TYR A 134 -1.32 -16.03 -31.66
N THR A 135 -2.34 -15.51 -30.97
CA THR A 135 -2.36 -15.55 -29.49
C THR A 135 -2.28 -16.97 -28.93
N GLU A 136 -3.03 -17.93 -29.48
CA GLU A 136 -3.04 -19.31 -28.97
C GLU A 136 -1.63 -19.94 -28.95
N PRO A 137 -0.89 -20.01 -30.08
CA PRO A 137 0.46 -20.57 -30.06
C PRO A 137 1.44 -19.75 -29.20
N ILE A 138 1.28 -18.42 -29.11
CA ILE A 138 2.12 -17.58 -28.25
C ILE A 138 1.89 -17.91 -26.77
N LEU A 139 0.63 -18.00 -26.33
CA LEU A 139 0.31 -18.31 -24.93
C LEU A 139 0.73 -19.74 -24.57
N VAL A 140 0.58 -20.70 -25.47
CA VAL A 140 1.09 -22.07 -25.28
C VAL A 140 2.61 -22.08 -25.18
N LEU A 141 3.33 -21.29 -25.98
CA LEU A 141 4.78 -21.12 -25.87
C LEU A 141 5.19 -20.51 -24.52
N LEU A 142 4.36 -19.60 -23.98
CA LEU A 142 4.49 -19.05 -22.63
C LEU A 142 3.98 -20.00 -21.52
N HIS A 143 3.82 -21.28 -21.84
CA HIS A 143 3.43 -22.36 -20.92
C HIS A 143 2.06 -22.16 -20.26
N GLN A 144 1.15 -21.42 -20.90
CA GLN A 144 -0.25 -21.35 -20.46
C GLN A 144 -1.01 -22.63 -20.85
N ASP A 145 -2.07 -22.94 -20.09
CA ASP A 145 -2.93 -24.08 -20.40
C ASP A 145 -3.48 -23.98 -21.84
N PRO A 146 -3.41 -25.05 -22.65
CA PRO A 146 -3.86 -25.00 -24.04
C PRO A 146 -5.34 -24.65 -24.23
N LYS A 147 -6.22 -25.07 -23.32
CA LYS A 147 -7.65 -24.74 -23.40
C LYS A 147 -7.89 -23.27 -23.07
N ILE A 148 -7.25 -22.75 -22.02
CA ILE A 148 -7.31 -21.30 -21.68
C ILE A 148 -6.75 -20.47 -22.84
N SER A 149 -5.62 -20.87 -23.40
CA SER A 149 -4.94 -20.19 -24.51
C SER A 149 -5.82 -20.11 -25.77
N LYS A 150 -6.45 -21.22 -26.15
CA LYS A 150 -7.37 -21.28 -27.28
C LYS A 150 -8.61 -20.40 -27.08
N THR A 151 -9.19 -20.44 -25.88
CA THR A 151 -10.37 -19.63 -25.54
C THR A 151 -10.03 -18.14 -25.46
N ALA A 152 -8.85 -17.77 -24.94
CA ALA A 152 -8.36 -16.39 -24.90
C ALA A 152 -8.11 -15.85 -26.33
N ALA A 153 -7.51 -16.67 -27.20
CA ALA A 153 -7.33 -16.32 -28.61
C ALA A 153 -8.68 -16.13 -29.33
N LEU A 154 -9.69 -16.95 -29.02
CA LEU A 154 -11.04 -16.76 -29.53
C LEU A 154 -11.63 -15.41 -29.07
N TYR A 155 -11.46 -15.05 -27.81
CA TYR A 155 -11.93 -13.76 -27.28
C TYR A 155 -11.31 -12.59 -28.05
N LEU A 156 -9.98 -12.60 -28.25
CA LEU A 156 -9.27 -11.54 -28.97
C LEU A 156 -9.68 -11.43 -30.44
N LYS A 157 -9.93 -12.55 -31.12
CA LYS A 157 -10.42 -12.53 -32.52
C LYS A 157 -11.67 -11.68 -32.68
N TYR A 158 -12.60 -11.75 -31.71
CA TYR A 158 -13.82 -10.94 -31.71
C TYR A 158 -13.62 -9.52 -31.13
N LEU A 159 -12.48 -9.25 -30.50
CA LEU A 159 -12.09 -7.92 -30.01
C LEU A 159 -11.32 -7.10 -31.06
N ILE A 160 -10.77 -7.74 -32.10
CA ILE A 160 -10.01 -7.09 -33.18
C ILE A 160 -10.72 -5.84 -33.73
N PRO A 161 -12.02 -5.86 -34.10
CA PRO A 161 -12.69 -4.66 -34.63
C PRO A 161 -12.70 -3.51 -33.61
N GLY A 162 -12.80 -3.82 -32.32
CA GLY A 162 -12.73 -2.85 -31.23
C GLY A 162 -11.38 -2.18 -31.10
N LEU A 163 -10.27 -2.87 -31.43
CA LEU A 163 -8.93 -2.26 -31.41
C LEU A 163 -8.82 -1.09 -32.39
N PHE A 164 -9.34 -1.25 -33.61
CA PHE A 164 -9.37 -0.18 -34.62
C PHE A 164 -10.17 1.03 -34.12
N ALA A 165 -11.38 0.78 -33.62
CA ALA A 165 -12.23 1.82 -33.06
C ALA A 165 -11.55 2.55 -31.91
N TYR A 166 -10.91 1.80 -31.01
CA TYR A 166 -10.20 2.36 -29.87
C TYR A 166 -9.06 3.29 -30.30
N GLY A 167 -8.25 2.88 -31.29
CA GLY A 167 -7.20 3.74 -31.85
C GLY A 167 -7.75 5.07 -32.39
N PHE A 168 -8.87 5.04 -33.12
CA PHE A 168 -9.51 6.26 -33.61
C PHE A 168 -10.13 7.11 -32.50
N VAL A 169 -10.79 6.48 -31.52
CA VAL A 169 -11.32 7.16 -30.33
C VAL A 169 -10.19 7.93 -29.64
N GLN A 170 -9.07 7.27 -29.34
CA GLN A 170 -7.93 7.90 -28.67
C GLN A 170 -7.43 9.14 -29.43
N ASN A 171 -7.33 9.06 -30.76
CA ASN A 171 -6.92 10.20 -31.57
C ASN A 171 -7.90 11.38 -31.48
N ILE A 172 -9.22 11.13 -31.57
CA ILE A 172 -10.22 12.20 -31.46
C ILE A 172 -10.24 12.78 -30.04
N LEU A 173 -10.07 11.95 -29.00
CA LEU A 173 -9.96 12.44 -27.62
C LEU A 173 -8.81 13.44 -27.48
N ARG A 174 -7.62 13.16 -28.03
CA ARG A 174 -6.49 14.12 -27.99
C ARG A 174 -6.74 15.36 -28.83
N PHE A 175 -7.36 15.23 -30.00
CA PHE A 175 -7.78 16.39 -30.80
C PHE A 175 -8.70 17.33 -30.00
N LEU A 176 -9.70 16.80 -29.31
CA LEU A 176 -10.63 17.59 -28.49
C LEU A 176 -9.96 18.15 -27.22
N GLN A 177 -9.19 17.32 -26.53
CA GLN A 177 -8.48 17.65 -25.30
C GLN A 177 -7.52 18.83 -25.51
N THR A 178 -6.71 18.82 -26.56
CA THR A 178 -5.71 19.88 -26.84
C THR A 178 -6.35 21.27 -27.05
N GLN A 179 -7.60 21.30 -27.50
CA GLN A 179 -8.42 22.52 -27.63
C GLN A 179 -9.12 22.91 -26.32
N SER A 180 -8.83 22.22 -25.21
CA SER A 180 -9.51 22.35 -23.91
C SER A 180 -11.00 22.02 -23.93
N ILE A 181 -11.43 21.18 -24.87
CA ILE A 181 -12.82 20.72 -24.99
C ILE A 181 -12.93 19.34 -24.35
N VAL A 182 -13.07 19.32 -23.01
CA VAL A 182 -13.06 18.07 -22.24
C VAL A 182 -14.41 17.69 -21.64
N THR A 183 -15.29 18.65 -21.33
CA THR A 183 -16.61 18.37 -20.74
C THR A 183 -17.49 17.46 -21.60
N PRO A 184 -17.60 17.66 -22.93
CA PRO A 184 -18.40 16.78 -23.79
C PRO A 184 -17.89 15.33 -23.82
N LEU A 185 -16.60 15.10 -23.55
CA LEU A 185 -15.99 13.76 -23.58
C LEU A 185 -16.62 12.84 -22.52
N VAL A 186 -17.01 13.40 -21.37
CA VAL A 186 -17.69 12.64 -20.31
C VAL A 186 -19.03 12.14 -20.81
N LEU A 187 -19.87 13.02 -21.38
CA LEU A 187 -21.18 12.64 -21.88
C LEU A 187 -21.06 11.61 -23.03
N LEU A 188 -20.14 11.85 -23.97
CA LEU A 188 -19.90 10.99 -25.12
C LEU A 188 -19.24 9.65 -24.77
N SER A 189 -18.73 9.48 -23.55
CA SER A 189 -18.22 8.20 -23.04
C SER A 189 -19.22 7.47 -22.14
N VAL A 190 -20.06 8.18 -21.37
CA VAL A 190 -21.14 7.58 -20.57
C VAL A 190 -22.21 6.92 -21.44
N ILE A 191 -22.62 7.57 -22.54
CA ILE A 191 -23.69 7.05 -23.42
C ILE A 191 -23.33 5.66 -23.98
N PRO A 192 -22.16 5.45 -24.61
CA PRO A 192 -21.73 4.11 -25.04
C PRO A 192 -21.68 3.09 -23.93
N LEU A 193 -21.25 3.47 -22.71
CA LEU A 193 -21.19 2.57 -21.57
C LEU A 193 -22.59 2.14 -21.10
N GLY A 194 -23.54 3.06 -21.03
CA GLY A 194 -24.93 2.73 -20.70
C GLY A 194 -25.54 1.77 -21.72
N ILE A 195 -25.33 2.04 -23.02
CA ILE A 195 -25.80 1.17 -24.10
C ILE A 195 -25.06 -0.19 -24.06
N HIS A 196 -23.79 -0.21 -23.67
CA HIS A 196 -22.96 -1.40 -23.61
C HIS A 196 -23.55 -2.50 -22.74
N PHE A 197 -24.09 -2.16 -21.55
CA PHE A 197 -24.77 -3.14 -20.68
C PHE A 197 -25.90 -3.88 -21.40
N GLY A 198 -26.69 -3.17 -22.22
CA GLY A 198 -27.74 -3.78 -23.04
C GLY A 198 -27.18 -4.67 -24.14
N ILE A 199 -26.17 -4.18 -24.88
CA ILE A 199 -25.54 -4.93 -25.98
C ILE A 199 -24.89 -6.21 -25.46
N VAL A 200 -24.07 -6.12 -24.40
CA VAL A 200 -23.36 -7.28 -23.85
C VAL A 200 -24.34 -8.29 -23.27
N TYR A 201 -25.38 -7.85 -22.55
CA TYR A 201 -26.42 -8.75 -22.06
C TYR A 201 -27.14 -9.47 -23.20
N ALA A 202 -27.52 -8.75 -24.27
CA ALA A 202 -28.20 -9.35 -25.42
C ALA A 202 -27.29 -10.34 -26.16
N LEU A 203 -26.06 -9.96 -26.52
CA LEU A 203 -25.17 -10.82 -27.29
C LEU A 203 -24.72 -12.05 -26.50
N VAL A 204 -24.48 -11.92 -25.18
CA VAL A 204 -24.06 -13.04 -24.35
C VAL A 204 -25.22 -13.98 -23.99
N ASN A 205 -26.37 -13.43 -23.58
CA ASN A 205 -27.45 -14.24 -22.99
C ASN A 205 -28.64 -14.51 -23.91
N LYS A 206 -28.84 -13.73 -24.98
CA LYS A 206 -30.02 -13.82 -25.85
C LYS A 206 -29.71 -14.30 -27.27
N THR A 207 -28.43 -14.46 -27.62
CA THR A 207 -28.00 -14.97 -28.93
C THR A 207 -27.13 -16.21 -28.79
N SER A 208 -26.92 -16.94 -29.89
CA SER A 208 -26.01 -18.09 -29.92
C SER A 208 -24.52 -17.73 -29.86
N LEU A 209 -24.17 -16.43 -29.77
CA LEU A 209 -22.77 -16.00 -29.68
C LEU A 209 -22.13 -16.34 -28.33
N GLY A 210 -22.91 -16.37 -27.24
CA GLY A 210 -22.43 -16.73 -25.90
C GLY A 210 -21.16 -15.97 -25.52
N PHE A 211 -20.09 -16.70 -25.19
CA PHE A 211 -18.77 -16.16 -24.87
C PHE A 211 -18.20 -15.19 -25.92
N LYS A 212 -18.41 -15.46 -27.21
CA LYS A 212 -17.95 -14.59 -28.33
C LYS A 212 -18.69 -13.26 -28.35
N GLY A 213 -19.91 -13.22 -27.79
CA GLY A 213 -20.74 -12.04 -27.71
C GLY A 213 -20.14 -10.95 -26.84
N ALA A 214 -19.39 -11.30 -25.79
CA ALA A 214 -18.76 -10.35 -24.87
C ALA A 214 -17.71 -9.44 -25.56
N PRO A 215 -16.62 -9.95 -26.17
CA PRO A 215 -15.64 -9.10 -26.87
C PRO A 215 -16.22 -8.39 -28.10
N LEU A 216 -17.22 -8.99 -28.74
CA LEU A 216 -17.92 -8.36 -29.85
C LEU A 216 -18.76 -7.17 -29.37
N ALA A 217 -19.42 -7.28 -28.21
CA ALA A 217 -20.15 -6.17 -27.59
C ALA A 217 -19.21 -5.00 -27.28
N ALA A 218 -18.03 -5.27 -26.71
CA ALA A 218 -17.00 -4.24 -26.49
C ALA A 218 -16.61 -3.55 -27.81
N SER A 219 -16.37 -4.34 -28.86
CA SER A 219 -16.03 -3.82 -30.18
C SER A 219 -17.12 -2.91 -30.75
N ILE A 220 -18.38 -3.33 -30.69
CA ILE A 220 -19.53 -2.54 -31.16
C ILE A 220 -19.65 -1.24 -30.35
N SER A 221 -19.54 -1.31 -29.03
CA SER A 221 -19.61 -0.13 -28.17
C SER A 221 -18.50 0.88 -28.44
N LEU A 222 -17.28 0.42 -28.72
CA LEU A 222 -16.17 1.29 -29.12
C LEU A 222 -16.42 1.96 -30.48
N TRP A 223 -17.02 1.25 -31.44
CA TRP A 223 -17.43 1.85 -32.71
C TRP A 223 -18.55 2.88 -32.53
N ILE A 224 -19.52 2.63 -31.64
CA ILE A 224 -20.54 3.62 -31.27
C ILE A 224 -19.87 4.87 -30.69
N SER A 225 -18.89 4.71 -29.78
CA SER A 225 -18.11 5.83 -29.25
C SER A 225 -17.40 6.62 -30.34
N PHE A 226 -16.72 5.93 -31.26
CA PHE A 226 -16.05 6.57 -32.39
C PHE A 226 -17.03 7.37 -33.24
N LEU A 227 -18.16 6.78 -33.63
CA LEU A 227 -19.16 7.44 -34.46
C LEU A 227 -19.78 8.66 -33.75
N LEU A 228 -20.08 8.56 -32.46
CA LEU A 228 -20.56 9.70 -31.66
C LEU A 228 -19.54 10.84 -31.63
N LEU A 229 -18.26 10.53 -31.45
CA LEU A 229 -17.18 11.52 -31.47
C LEU A 229 -17.00 12.16 -32.86
N VAL A 230 -17.07 11.37 -33.93
CA VAL A 230 -17.01 11.88 -35.31
C VAL A 230 -18.19 12.80 -35.60
N MET A 231 -19.41 12.39 -35.26
CA MET A 231 -20.60 13.24 -35.41
C MET A 231 -20.42 14.55 -34.64
N TYR A 232 -19.86 14.50 -33.43
CA TYR A 232 -19.59 15.71 -32.67
C TYR A 232 -18.59 16.65 -33.34
N VAL A 233 -17.48 16.11 -33.87
CA VAL A 233 -16.45 16.90 -34.57
C VAL A 233 -16.99 17.49 -35.88
N VAL A 234 -17.78 16.73 -36.64
CA VAL A 234 -18.29 17.15 -37.95
C VAL A 234 -19.42 18.18 -37.84
N PHE A 235 -20.35 18.00 -36.90
CA PHE A 235 -21.56 18.83 -36.84
C PHE A 235 -21.45 20.04 -35.91
N ALA A 236 -20.53 20.05 -34.94
CA ALA A 236 -20.41 21.19 -34.03
C ALA A 236 -19.66 22.35 -34.68
N LYS A 237 -20.32 23.51 -34.81
CA LYS A 237 -19.77 24.74 -35.43
C LYS A 237 -18.40 25.17 -34.89
N LYS A 238 -18.09 24.85 -33.63
CA LYS A 238 -16.81 25.20 -33.00
C LYS A 238 -15.57 24.55 -33.64
N PHE A 239 -15.75 23.50 -34.44
CA PHE A 239 -14.64 22.82 -35.12
C PHE A 239 -14.48 23.24 -36.58
N GLU A 240 -15.26 24.20 -37.08
CA GLU A 240 -15.19 24.63 -38.48
C GLU A 240 -13.78 25.13 -38.89
N SER A 241 -13.03 25.71 -37.94
CA SER A 241 -11.66 26.16 -38.16
C SER A 241 -10.60 25.06 -37.95
N THR A 242 -10.90 24.03 -37.17
CA THR A 242 -9.95 22.95 -36.82
C THR A 242 -10.18 21.65 -37.61
N TRP A 243 -11.35 21.50 -38.21
CA TRP A 243 -11.76 20.37 -39.03
C TRP A 243 -12.47 20.87 -40.30
N GLN A 244 -11.76 20.84 -41.42
CA GLN A 244 -12.25 21.26 -42.74
C GLN A 244 -12.57 20.08 -43.67
N GLY A 245 -12.77 18.89 -43.10
CA GLY A 245 -12.96 17.64 -43.84
C GLY A 245 -11.65 16.90 -44.16
N LEU A 246 -11.79 15.80 -44.91
CA LEU A 246 -10.69 14.93 -45.28
C LEU A 246 -9.77 15.58 -46.31
N SER A 247 -8.45 15.40 -46.15
CA SER A 247 -7.44 15.96 -47.04
C SER A 247 -6.30 14.99 -47.26
N PHE A 248 -5.88 14.85 -48.52
CA PHE A 248 -4.68 14.11 -48.92
C PHE A 248 -3.39 14.73 -48.39
N GLU A 249 -3.42 15.98 -47.90
CA GLU A 249 -2.28 16.61 -47.25
C GLU A 249 -1.80 15.81 -46.03
N SER A 250 -2.70 15.11 -45.34
CA SER A 250 -2.39 14.28 -44.16
C SER A 250 -1.30 13.23 -44.42
N PHE A 251 -1.19 12.69 -45.64
CA PHE A 251 -0.17 11.71 -46.00
C PHE A 251 1.26 12.28 -45.87
N HIS A 252 1.46 13.58 -46.10
CA HIS A 252 2.77 14.23 -45.96
C HIS A 252 3.22 14.33 -44.49
N TYR A 253 2.29 14.22 -43.53
CA TYR A 253 2.57 14.36 -42.11
C TYR A 253 2.71 13.02 -41.37
N ILE A 254 2.52 11.89 -42.04
CA ILE A 254 2.62 10.55 -41.43
C ILE A 254 3.98 10.35 -40.75
N PHE A 255 5.09 10.61 -41.45
CA PHE A 255 6.44 10.40 -40.89
C PHE A 255 6.73 11.34 -39.72
N ARG A 256 6.31 12.61 -39.82
CA ARG A 256 6.47 13.59 -38.75
C ARG A 256 5.70 13.17 -37.50
N ASN A 257 4.48 12.69 -37.66
CA ASN A 257 3.68 12.16 -36.57
C ASN A 257 4.33 10.90 -35.97
N LEU A 258 4.82 9.97 -36.80
CA LEU A 258 5.49 8.74 -36.34
C LEU A 258 6.67 9.04 -35.41
N LYS A 259 7.47 10.08 -35.72
CA LYS A 259 8.64 10.48 -34.92
C LYS A 259 8.30 10.85 -33.47
N LEU A 260 7.06 11.27 -33.21
CA LEU A 260 6.55 11.52 -31.85
C LEU A 260 5.69 10.37 -31.34
N ALA A 261 4.91 9.74 -32.21
CA ALA A 261 3.96 8.68 -31.86
C ALA A 261 4.68 7.43 -31.35
N LEU A 262 5.74 6.98 -32.03
CA LEU A 262 6.48 5.79 -31.61
C LEU A 262 7.15 5.98 -30.25
N PRO A 263 7.94 7.05 -29.99
CA PRO A 263 8.48 7.27 -28.66
C PRO A 263 7.39 7.41 -27.57
N SER A 264 6.27 8.07 -27.89
CA SER A 264 5.14 8.17 -26.96
C SER A 264 4.52 6.80 -26.66
N ALA A 265 4.35 5.95 -27.68
CA ALA A 265 3.88 4.59 -27.54
C ALA A 265 4.84 3.73 -26.71
N THR A 266 6.14 3.80 -27.02
CA THR A 266 7.17 3.11 -26.25
C THR A 266 7.18 3.56 -24.79
N MET A 267 7.07 4.85 -24.51
CA MET A 267 7.05 5.38 -23.15
C MET A 267 5.89 4.78 -22.33
N VAL A 268 4.67 4.77 -22.87
CA VAL A 268 3.49 4.18 -22.22
C VAL A 268 3.64 2.66 -22.09
N CYS A 269 4.04 1.96 -23.15
CA CYS A 269 4.22 0.50 -23.10
C CYS A 269 5.28 0.07 -22.08
N LEU A 270 6.42 0.77 -22.00
CA LEU A 270 7.48 0.43 -21.05
C LEU A 270 7.00 0.52 -19.59
N GLU A 271 6.16 1.49 -19.25
CA GLU A 271 5.56 1.61 -17.91
C GLU A 271 4.64 0.41 -17.63
N PHE A 272 3.69 0.12 -18.53
CA PHE A 272 2.74 -1.00 -18.37
C PHE A 272 3.44 -2.37 -18.31
N TRP A 273 4.38 -2.63 -19.22
CA TRP A 273 5.08 -3.91 -19.29
C TRP A 273 5.95 -4.16 -18.06
N ALA A 274 6.48 -3.12 -17.43
CA ALA A 274 7.23 -3.26 -16.19
C ALA A 274 6.34 -3.84 -15.07
N PHE A 275 5.10 -3.38 -14.93
CA PHE A 275 4.18 -3.93 -13.93
C PHE A 275 3.84 -5.41 -14.19
N GLU A 276 3.61 -5.78 -15.46
CA GLU A 276 3.31 -7.18 -15.82
C GLU A 276 4.50 -8.11 -15.54
N ILE A 277 5.72 -7.68 -15.86
CA ILE A 277 6.93 -8.43 -15.53
C ILE A 277 7.05 -8.62 -14.00
N LEU A 278 6.73 -7.60 -13.20
CA LEU A 278 6.75 -7.73 -11.74
C LEU A 278 5.74 -8.77 -11.22
N ILE A 279 4.55 -8.87 -11.82
CA ILE A 279 3.57 -9.92 -11.49
C ILE A 279 4.12 -11.30 -11.82
N ILE A 280 4.74 -11.45 -13.01
CA ILE A 280 5.36 -12.71 -13.42
C ILE A 280 6.48 -13.10 -12.44
N LEU A 281 7.35 -12.16 -12.07
CA LEU A 281 8.40 -12.39 -11.07
C LEU A 281 7.80 -12.80 -9.71
N ALA A 282 6.72 -12.17 -9.26
CA ALA A 282 6.03 -12.56 -8.04
C ALA A 282 5.49 -14.01 -8.10
N GLY A 283 5.06 -14.46 -9.28
CA GLY A 283 4.63 -15.84 -9.55
C GLY A 283 5.73 -16.89 -9.46
N LEU A 284 7.00 -16.48 -9.61
CA LEU A 284 8.17 -17.35 -9.46
C LEU A 284 8.69 -17.42 -8.01
N MET A 285 8.12 -16.62 -7.09
CA MET A 285 8.51 -16.64 -5.68
C MET A 285 7.83 -17.79 -4.92
N PRO A 286 8.42 -18.27 -3.79
CA PRO A 286 7.75 -19.23 -2.91
C PRO A 286 6.40 -18.69 -2.41
N ASN A 287 5.44 -19.58 -2.18
CA ASN A 287 4.05 -19.23 -1.89
C ASN A 287 3.43 -18.30 -2.95
N SER A 288 3.72 -18.57 -4.24
CA SER A 288 3.32 -17.76 -5.39
C SER A 288 1.86 -17.33 -5.36
N LYS A 289 0.93 -18.18 -4.93
CA LYS A 289 -0.48 -17.80 -4.76
C LYS A 289 -0.66 -16.56 -3.88
N ILE A 290 0.00 -16.50 -2.72
CA ILE A 290 -0.13 -15.35 -1.80
C ILE A 290 0.63 -14.16 -2.36
N THR A 291 1.86 -14.36 -2.82
CA THR A 291 2.75 -13.29 -3.29
C THR A 291 2.21 -12.62 -4.55
N THR A 292 1.77 -13.39 -5.54
CA THR A 292 1.14 -12.89 -6.77
C THR A 292 -0.17 -12.17 -6.48
N SER A 293 -1.03 -12.71 -5.59
CA SER A 293 -2.27 -12.02 -5.22
C SER A 293 -2.01 -10.69 -4.51
N ALA A 294 -1.08 -10.64 -3.56
CA ALA A 294 -0.72 -9.39 -2.89
C ALA A 294 -0.11 -8.36 -3.87
N MET A 295 0.76 -8.80 -4.79
CA MET A 295 1.34 -7.93 -5.82
C MET A 295 0.28 -7.41 -6.80
N ALA A 296 -0.65 -8.26 -7.22
CA ALA A 296 -1.78 -7.87 -8.06
C ALA A 296 -2.67 -6.85 -7.34
N MET A 297 -2.92 -6.99 -6.04
CA MET A 297 -3.63 -5.99 -5.25
C MET A 297 -2.88 -4.65 -5.21
N CYS A 298 -1.56 -4.65 -5.02
CA CYS A 298 -0.75 -3.44 -5.08
C CYS A 298 -0.85 -2.74 -6.45
N ILE A 299 -0.72 -3.49 -7.55
CA ILE A 299 -0.77 -2.93 -8.91
C ILE A 299 -2.17 -2.40 -9.24
N ASN A 300 -3.24 -3.09 -8.86
CA ASN A 300 -4.60 -2.58 -9.03
C ASN A 300 -4.83 -1.29 -8.25
N THR A 301 -4.35 -1.23 -7.00
CA THR A 301 -4.40 -0.02 -6.17
C THR A 301 -3.66 1.14 -6.83
N GLN A 302 -2.44 0.87 -7.33
CA GLN A 302 -1.65 1.87 -8.05
C GLN A 302 -2.32 2.30 -9.36
N SER A 303 -2.96 1.38 -10.10
CA SER A 303 -3.64 1.68 -11.36
C SER A 303 -4.82 2.64 -11.15
N ILE A 304 -5.56 2.48 -10.05
CA ILE A 304 -6.66 3.38 -9.67
C ILE A 304 -6.12 4.76 -9.29
N ALA A 305 -5.06 4.82 -8.49
CA ALA A 305 -4.38 6.08 -8.18
C ALA A 305 -3.86 6.77 -9.46
N TYR A 306 -3.31 6.00 -10.39
CA TYR A 306 -2.77 6.47 -11.66
C TYR A 306 -3.84 7.04 -12.59
N MET A 307 -5.12 6.67 -12.47
CA MET A 307 -6.20 7.31 -13.23
C MET A 307 -6.31 8.81 -12.92
N PHE A 308 -6.17 9.21 -11.65
CA PHE A 308 -6.16 10.62 -11.26
C PHE A 308 -4.92 11.33 -11.79
N ILE A 309 -3.76 10.67 -11.69
CA ILE A 309 -2.47 11.19 -12.17
C ILE A 309 -2.51 11.38 -13.70
N CYS A 310 -3.10 10.44 -14.44
CA CYS A 310 -3.32 10.53 -15.89
C CYS A 310 -4.13 11.78 -16.27
N GLY A 311 -5.20 12.09 -15.52
CA GLY A 311 -5.99 13.30 -15.75
C GLY A 311 -5.16 14.57 -15.59
N LEU A 312 -4.33 14.65 -14.55
CA LEU A 312 -3.38 15.75 -14.35
C LEU A 312 -2.31 15.80 -15.44
N GLY A 313 -1.79 14.63 -15.86
CA GLY A 313 -0.85 14.48 -16.97
C GLY A 313 -1.42 15.00 -18.30
N ALA A 314 -2.69 14.72 -18.57
CA ALA A 314 -3.41 15.25 -19.73
C ALA A 314 -3.59 16.78 -19.65
N ALA A 315 -3.92 17.31 -18.47
CA ALA A 315 -4.07 18.73 -18.24
C ALA A 315 -2.75 19.49 -18.45
N VAL A 316 -1.65 19.04 -17.82
CA VAL A 316 -0.35 19.69 -17.97
C VAL A 316 0.20 19.56 -19.38
N SER A 317 0.04 18.40 -20.03
CA SER A 317 0.47 18.19 -21.41
C SER A 317 -0.21 19.20 -22.35
N THR A 318 -1.52 19.40 -22.16
CA THR A 318 -2.30 20.37 -22.94
C THR A 318 -1.90 21.81 -22.64
N ARG A 319 -1.75 22.18 -21.36
CA ARG A 319 -1.38 23.56 -21.00
C ARG A 319 0.04 23.90 -21.48
N VAL A 320 1.00 23.01 -21.25
CA VAL A 320 2.40 23.19 -21.68
C VAL A 320 2.49 23.28 -23.20
N SER A 321 1.88 22.36 -23.94
CA SER A 321 1.91 22.39 -25.41
C SER A 321 1.26 23.66 -25.98
N ASN A 322 0.11 24.07 -25.45
CA ASN A 322 -0.58 25.29 -25.89
C ASN A 322 0.26 26.56 -25.61
N GLU A 323 0.83 26.69 -24.41
CA GLU A 323 1.65 27.87 -24.08
C GLU A 323 2.97 27.89 -24.87
N LEU A 324 3.60 26.73 -25.10
CA LEU A 324 4.78 26.63 -25.97
C LEU A 324 4.46 26.98 -27.43
N GLY A 325 3.34 26.49 -27.95
CA GLY A 325 2.86 26.84 -29.28
C GLY A 325 2.59 28.34 -29.45
N ALA A 326 2.11 29.00 -28.39
CA ALA A 326 1.89 30.43 -28.34
C ALA A 326 3.18 31.27 -28.15
N GLY A 327 4.34 30.63 -27.99
CA GLY A 327 5.61 31.31 -27.74
C GLY A 327 5.81 31.81 -26.30
N ASN A 328 5.07 31.25 -25.33
CA ASN A 328 5.09 31.67 -23.91
C ASN A 328 5.75 30.62 -22.99
N PRO A 329 7.10 30.47 -23.01
CA PRO A 329 7.78 29.45 -22.22
C PRO A 329 7.61 29.61 -20.71
N ASP A 330 7.51 30.84 -20.20
CA ASP A 330 7.35 31.09 -18.77
C ASP A 330 5.95 30.70 -18.27
N ARG A 331 4.91 30.90 -19.09
CA ARG A 331 3.57 30.40 -18.79
C ARG A 331 3.52 28.87 -18.82
N ALA A 332 4.25 28.23 -19.74
CA ALA A 332 4.38 26.77 -19.76
C ALA A 332 5.05 26.24 -18.48
N LYS A 333 6.15 26.86 -18.03
CA LYS A 333 6.81 26.51 -16.75
C LYS A 333 5.89 26.71 -15.55
N HIS A 334 5.15 27.82 -15.52
CA HIS A 334 4.19 28.12 -14.47
C HIS A 334 3.07 27.08 -14.42
N ALA A 335 2.47 26.73 -15.58
CA ALA A 335 1.45 25.70 -15.68
C ALA A 335 1.95 24.34 -15.16
N MET A 336 3.17 23.95 -15.54
CA MET A 336 3.83 22.74 -15.01
C MET A 336 3.98 22.78 -13.48
N ALA A 337 4.50 23.88 -12.94
CA ALA A 337 4.73 24.02 -11.50
C ALA A 337 3.42 23.93 -10.69
N VAL A 338 2.33 24.51 -11.23
CA VAL A 338 0.99 24.40 -10.63
C VAL A 338 0.48 22.95 -10.65
N THR A 339 0.63 22.23 -11.77
CA THR A 339 0.20 20.82 -11.83
C THR A 339 1.01 19.94 -10.89
N LEU A 340 2.32 20.17 -10.75
CA LEU A 340 3.16 19.40 -9.83
C LEU A 340 2.72 19.57 -8.37
N LYS A 341 2.35 20.80 -7.97
CA LYS A 341 1.78 21.05 -6.64
C LYS A 341 0.43 20.35 -6.47
N LEU A 342 -0.41 20.37 -7.51
CA LEU A 342 -1.69 19.68 -7.50
C LEU A 342 -1.54 18.15 -7.42
N SER A 343 -0.54 17.56 -8.07
CA SER A 343 -0.30 16.11 -8.00
C SER A 343 0.18 15.68 -6.62
N ILE A 344 0.98 16.50 -5.94
CA ILE A 344 1.37 16.25 -4.54
C ILE A 344 0.13 16.26 -3.62
N LEU A 345 -0.79 17.21 -3.81
CA LEU A 345 -2.04 17.28 -3.04
C LEU A 345 -2.93 16.05 -3.28
N VAL A 346 -3.09 15.64 -4.54
CA VAL A 346 -3.87 14.44 -4.90
C VAL A 346 -3.20 13.18 -4.35
N ALA A 347 -1.88 13.05 -4.48
CA ALA A 347 -1.14 11.92 -3.94
C ALA A 347 -1.27 11.84 -2.41
N PHE A 348 -1.15 12.98 -1.72
CA PHE A 348 -1.34 13.03 -0.27
C PHE A 348 -2.74 12.58 0.14
N ALA A 349 -3.78 13.03 -0.56
CA ALA A 349 -5.15 12.60 -0.30
C ALA A 349 -5.34 11.08 -0.51
N LEU A 350 -4.83 10.54 -1.62
CA LEU A 350 -4.90 9.11 -1.93
C LEU A 350 -4.15 8.25 -0.90
N VAL A 351 -2.96 8.69 -0.51
CA VAL A 351 -2.15 8.05 0.54
C VAL A 351 -2.89 8.06 1.88
N LEU A 352 -3.52 9.18 2.24
CA LEU A 352 -4.28 9.29 3.47
C LEU A 352 -5.50 8.34 3.47
N THR A 353 -6.21 8.28 2.35
CA THR A 353 -7.33 7.34 2.18
C THR A 353 -6.87 5.89 2.29
N LEU A 354 -5.73 5.53 1.70
CA LEU A 354 -5.20 4.17 1.79
C LEU A 354 -4.69 3.85 3.20
N ALA A 355 -4.06 4.82 3.90
CA ALA A 355 -3.53 4.62 5.24
C ALA A 355 -4.64 4.36 6.28
N PHE A 356 -5.78 5.06 6.18
CA PHE A 356 -6.91 4.88 7.10
C PHE A 356 -7.93 3.83 6.64
N GLY A 357 -8.05 3.63 5.32
CA GLY A 357 -9.00 2.71 4.70
C GLY A 357 -8.42 1.35 4.32
N HIS A 358 -7.17 1.06 4.70
CA HIS A 358 -6.39 -0.10 4.26
C HIS A 358 -7.16 -1.42 4.36
N ASP A 359 -7.75 -1.71 5.51
CA ASP A 359 -8.37 -3.01 5.78
C ASP A 359 -9.68 -3.19 5.00
N ILE A 360 -10.45 -2.11 4.87
CA ILE A 360 -11.67 -2.08 4.04
C ILE A 360 -11.29 -2.28 2.58
N TRP A 361 -10.25 -1.58 2.12
CA TRP A 361 -9.75 -1.69 0.76
C TRP A 361 -9.29 -3.12 0.45
N ALA A 362 -8.46 -3.71 1.30
CA ALA A 362 -7.99 -5.08 1.15
C ALA A 362 -9.15 -6.10 1.11
N GLY A 363 -10.20 -5.87 1.92
CA GLY A 363 -11.40 -6.68 1.96
C GLY A 363 -12.21 -6.71 0.64
N PHE A 364 -12.08 -5.70 -0.23
CA PHE A 364 -12.71 -5.74 -1.55
C PHE A 364 -12.04 -6.73 -2.52
N PHE A 365 -10.78 -7.12 -2.28
CA PHE A 365 -10.03 -7.99 -3.18
C PHE A 365 -9.94 -9.44 -2.69
N SER A 366 -9.91 -9.67 -1.37
CA SER A 366 -9.68 -11.00 -0.82
C SER A 366 -10.28 -11.16 0.57
N ASN A 367 -10.85 -12.33 0.83
CA ASN A 367 -11.28 -12.76 2.17
C ASN A 367 -10.19 -13.56 2.91
N SER A 368 -9.02 -13.78 2.30
CA SER A 368 -7.95 -14.59 2.90
C SER A 368 -7.09 -13.74 3.85
N PRO A 369 -7.02 -14.08 5.16
CA PRO A 369 -6.24 -13.31 6.13
C PRO A 369 -4.74 -13.24 5.79
N SER A 370 -4.19 -14.27 5.14
CA SER A 370 -2.77 -14.29 4.77
C SER A 370 -2.45 -13.33 3.63
N ILE A 371 -3.35 -13.17 2.65
CA ILE A 371 -3.19 -12.22 1.54
C ILE A 371 -3.36 -10.79 2.05
N ILE A 372 -4.39 -10.53 2.86
CA ILE A 372 -4.65 -9.21 3.47
C ILE A 372 -3.43 -8.77 4.29
N LYS A 373 -2.88 -9.66 5.12
CA LYS A 373 -1.69 -9.37 5.92
C LYS A 373 -0.47 -9.06 5.04
N LYS A 374 -0.24 -9.86 4.00
CA LYS A 374 0.88 -9.64 3.08
C LYS A 374 0.77 -8.30 2.35
N PHE A 375 -0.44 -7.92 1.95
CA PHE A 375 -0.72 -6.61 1.38
C PHE A 375 -0.44 -5.49 2.40
N ALA A 376 -0.88 -5.65 3.66
CA ALA A 376 -0.59 -4.71 4.75
C ALA A 376 0.91 -4.45 4.94
N ASP A 377 1.72 -5.51 4.88
CA ASP A 377 3.18 -5.39 5.00
C ASP A 377 3.81 -4.61 3.83
N MET A 378 3.17 -4.61 2.66
CA MET A 378 3.63 -3.91 1.45
C MET A 378 3.09 -2.48 1.33
N THR A 379 1.98 -2.15 2.01
CA THR A 379 1.30 -0.86 1.94
C THR A 379 2.21 0.35 2.18
N PRO A 380 3.16 0.36 3.14
CA PRO A 380 4.07 1.49 3.32
C PRO A 380 4.92 1.80 2.08
N LEU A 381 5.40 0.76 1.38
CA LEU A 381 6.16 0.94 0.13
C LEU A 381 5.24 1.36 -1.02
N LEU A 382 4.01 0.83 -1.07
CA LEU A 382 3.01 1.20 -2.06
C LEU A 382 2.61 2.69 -1.94
N VAL A 383 2.46 3.20 -0.72
CA VAL A 383 2.19 4.62 -0.44
C VAL A 383 3.30 5.52 -1.01
N VAL A 384 4.57 5.15 -0.76
CA VAL A 384 5.71 5.88 -1.32
C VAL A 384 5.73 5.80 -2.85
N SER A 385 5.44 4.62 -3.41
CA SER A 385 5.32 4.41 -4.86
C SER A 385 4.29 5.36 -5.47
N ILE A 386 3.07 5.40 -4.95
CA ILE A 386 1.98 6.27 -5.44
C ILE A 386 2.38 7.75 -5.42
N ALA A 387 3.08 8.20 -4.36
CA ALA A 387 3.54 9.58 -4.25
C ALA A 387 4.58 9.95 -5.32
N ILE A 388 5.55 9.06 -5.59
CA ILE A 388 6.58 9.26 -6.62
C ILE A 388 5.95 9.18 -8.02
N ASP A 389 5.04 8.23 -8.22
CA ASP A 389 4.33 8.01 -9.49
C ASP A 389 3.48 9.23 -9.87
N ALA A 390 2.89 9.93 -8.89
CA ALA A 390 2.16 11.17 -9.12
C ALA A 390 3.03 12.30 -9.68
N ILE A 391 4.30 12.37 -9.25
CA ILE A 391 5.28 13.33 -9.79
C ILE A 391 5.71 12.88 -11.19
N GLN A 392 6.05 11.60 -11.36
CA GLN A 392 6.50 11.03 -12.62
C GLN A 392 5.43 11.20 -13.72
N GLY A 393 4.17 10.91 -13.44
CA GLY A 393 3.09 11.01 -14.42
C GLY A 393 2.83 12.43 -14.91
N VAL A 394 2.98 13.44 -14.04
CA VAL A 394 2.93 14.86 -14.44
C VAL A 394 4.12 15.20 -15.33
N LEU A 395 5.34 14.81 -14.97
CA LEU A 395 6.54 15.07 -15.77
C LEU A 395 6.50 14.34 -17.14
N SER A 396 5.94 13.14 -17.19
CA SER A 396 5.65 12.41 -18.42
C SER A 396 4.66 13.18 -19.30
N GLY A 397 3.62 13.77 -18.71
CA GLY A 397 2.72 14.71 -19.38
C GLY A 397 3.44 15.94 -19.94
N VAL A 398 4.33 16.56 -19.18
CA VAL A 398 5.16 17.70 -19.63
C VAL A 398 6.05 17.28 -20.81
N ALA A 399 6.69 16.12 -20.74
CA ALA A 399 7.53 15.61 -21.82
C ALA A 399 6.73 15.44 -23.12
N ARG A 400 5.49 14.95 -23.06
CA ARG A 400 4.58 14.91 -24.22
C ARG A 400 4.21 16.31 -24.70
N GLY A 401 3.87 17.24 -23.81
CA GLY A 401 3.56 18.62 -24.18
C GLY A 401 4.71 19.35 -24.89
N CYS A 402 5.96 19.10 -24.46
CA CYS A 402 7.18 19.64 -25.05
C CYS A 402 7.62 18.96 -26.35
N GLY A 403 7.19 17.71 -26.60
CA GLY A 403 7.70 16.90 -27.72
C GLY A 403 9.01 16.16 -27.40
N TRP A 404 9.28 15.89 -26.12
CA TRP A 404 10.49 15.23 -25.61
C TRP A 404 10.28 13.75 -25.26
N GLN A 405 9.31 13.09 -25.87
CA GLN A 405 8.95 11.70 -25.56
C GLN A 405 10.14 10.74 -25.71
N HIS A 406 11.03 10.98 -26.67
CA HIS A 406 12.23 10.17 -26.86
C HIS A 406 13.20 10.20 -25.65
N LEU A 407 13.30 11.31 -24.93
CA LEU A 407 14.10 11.39 -23.70
C LEU A 407 13.45 10.60 -22.57
N ALA A 408 12.13 10.68 -22.46
CA ALA A 408 11.37 9.91 -21.49
C ALA A 408 11.48 8.39 -21.73
N VAL A 409 11.57 7.94 -22.99
CA VAL A 409 11.86 6.53 -23.32
C VAL A 409 13.20 6.07 -22.74
N TRP A 410 14.27 6.85 -22.95
CA TRP A 410 15.59 6.52 -22.42
C TRP A 410 15.60 6.52 -20.89
N ALA A 411 14.93 7.49 -20.27
CA ALA A 411 14.75 7.53 -18.82
C ALA A 411 14.02 6.27 -18.33
N ASN A 412 12.88 5.91 -18.92
CA ASN A 412 12.10 4.74 -18.52
C ASN A 412 12.88 3.43 -18.71
N LEU A 413 13.64 3.26 -19.79
CA LEU A 413 14.50 2.09 -19.99
C LEU A 413 15.58 1.99 -18.89
N ALA A 414 16.25 3.09 -18.59
CA ALA A 414 17.28 3.10 -17.57
C ALA A 414 16.71 2.84 -16.16
N THR A 415 15.64 3.54 -15.78
CA THR A 415 15.12 3.49 -14.42
C THR A 415 14.30 2.24 -14.14
N PHE A 416 13.36 1.86 -15.01
CA PHE A 416 12.53 0.68 -14.78
C PHE A 416 13.27 -0.61 -15.09
N TYR A 417 13.94 -0.71 -16.25
CA TYR A 417 14.46 -1.99 -16.74
C TYR A 417 15.91 -2.26 -16.32
N LEU A 418 16.80 -1.27 -16.41
CA LEU A 418 18.21 -1.50 -16.04
C LEU A 418 18.42 -1.43 -14.53
N ILE A 419 17.84 -0.44 -13.86
CA ILE A 419 18.01 -0.24 -12.42
C ILE A 419 16.93 -1.00 -11.63
N GLY A 420 15.66 -0.66 -11.85
CA GLY A 420 14.53 -1.16 -11.06
C GLY A 420 14.39 -2.67 -11.10
N MET A 421 14.31 -3.27 -12.29
CA MET A 421 14.17 -4.72 -12.45
C MET A 421 15.40 -5.47 -11.93
N THR A 422 16.61 -4.98 -12.18
CA THR A 422 17.83 -5.61 -11.66
C THR A 422 17.83 -5.63 -10.14
N ILE A 423 17.49 -4.51 -9.50
CA ILE A 423 17.38 -4.43 -8.03
C ILE A 423 16.28 -5.37 -7.54
N ALA A 424 15.10 -5.38 -8.18
CA ALA A 424 13.99 -6.24 -7.82
C ALA A 424 14.36 -7.73 -7.89
N VAL A 425 15.01 -8.16 -8.97
CA VAL A 425 15.45 -9.56 -9.16
C VAL A 425 16.55 -9.93 -8.17
N VAL A 426 17.55 -9.05 -7.96
CA VAL A 426 18.66 -9.31 -7.04
C VAL A 426 18.17 -9.38 -5.59
N LEU A 427 17.34 -8.43 -5.14
CA LEU A 427 16.79 -8.44 -3.78
C LEU A 427 15.79 -9.59 -3.57
N GLY A 428 14.94 -9.84 -4.59
CA GLY A 428 13.92 -10.86 -4.58
C GLY A 428 14.50 -12.27 -4.56
N PHE A 429 15.35 -12.61 -5.54
CA PHE A 429 15.78 -14.01 -5.75
C PHE A 429 17.16 -14.33 -5.18
N LYS A 430 18.14 -13.41 -5.27
CA LYS A 430 19.50 -13.68 -4.78
C LYS A 430 19.61 -13.48 -3.28
N PHE A 431 19.17 -12.33 -2.77
CA PHE A 431 19.21 -12.05 -1.33
C PHE A 431 18.04 -12.63 -0.55
N LYS A 432 17.03 -13.17 -1.25
CA LYS A 432 15.82 -13.77 -0.66
C LYS A 432 15.26 -12.90 0.47
N LEU A 433 15.15 -11.59 0.23
CA LEU A 433 14.73 -10.63 1.25
C LEU A 433 13.37 -11.01 1.87
N TYR A 434 12.51 -11.65 1.07
CA TYR A 434 11.24 -12.23 1.52
C TYR A 434 11.41 -13.27 2.63
N VAL A 435 12.40 -14.17 2.55
CA VAL A 435 12.67 -15.19 3.58
C VAL A 435 13.16 -14.55 4.87
N LYS A 436 14.05 -13.55 4.75
CA LYS A 436 14.57 -12.84 5.93
C LYS A 436 13.46 -12.09 6.66
N ASN A 437 12.55 -11.46 5.92
CA ASN A 437 11.41 -10.75 6.51
C ASN A 437 10.42 -11.74 7.15
N GLU A 438 10.08 -12.84 6.47
CA GLU A 438 9.19 -13.88 7.01
C GLU A 438 9.78 -14.56 8.26
N LYS A 439 11.08 -14.87 8.28
CA LYS A 439 11.76 -15.42 9.47
C LYS A 439 11.68 -14.45 10.64
N ARG A 440 12.00 -13.16 10.42
CA ARG A 440 11.88 -12.12 11.45
C ARG A 440 10.45 -12.05 11.98
N GLU A 441 9.45 -12.10 11.11
CA GLU A 441 8.04 -12.00 11.48
C GLU A 441 7.58 -13.20 12.31
N ARG A 442 7.99 -14.43 11.94
CA ARG A 442 7.70 -15.64 12.73
C ARG A 442 8.36 -15.60 14.10
N VAL A 443 9.59 -15.07 14.19
CA VAL A 443 10.30 -14.85 15.46
C VAL A 443 9.58 -13.81 16.33
N VAL A 444 9.16 -12.67 15.76
CA VAL A 444 8.36 -11.66 16.49
C VAL A 444 7.05 -12.27 17.00
N LYS A 445 6.37 -13.10 16.18
CA LYS A 445 5.14 -13.77 16.61
C LYS A 445 5.41 -14.74 17.77
N ALA A 446 6.42 -15.59 17.65
CA ALA A 446 6.82 -16.50 18.73
C ALA A 446 7.16 -15.73 20.01
N SER A 447 7.89 -14.62 19.91
CA SER A 447 8.18 -13.73 21.03
C SER A 447 6.92 -13.19 21.70
N ARG A 448 5.93 -12.74 20.92
CA ARG A 448 4.66 -12.23 21.47
C ARG A 448 3.83 -13.33 22.15
N ASP A 449 3.84 -14.54 21.58
CA ASP A 449 3.17 -15.70 22.19
C ASP A 449 3.82 -16.07 23.53
N ILE A 450 5.16 -16.01 23.62
CA ILE A 450 5.89 -16.21 24.88
C ILE A 450 5.51 -15.13 25.91
N THR A 451 5.56 -13.85 25.53
CA THR A 451 5.19 -12.74 26.43
C THR A 451 3.77 -12.92 26.97
N MET A 452 2.79 -13.19 26.09
CA MET A 452 1.39 -13.32 26.48
C MET A 452 1.17 -14.46 27.48
N ASN A 453 1.81 -15.62 27.28
CA ASN A 453 1.60 -16.76 28.16
C ASN A 453 2.47 -16.69 29.43
N SER A 454 3.65 -16.08 29.38
CA SER A 454 4.46 -15.79 30.58
C SER A 454 3.70 -14.84 31.53
N LYS A 455 3.00 -13.82 31.00
CA LYS A 455 2.11 -12.97 31.80
C LYS A 455 0.99 -13.75 32.48
N LYS A 456 0.41 -14.77 31.81
CA LYS A 456 -0.61 -15.62 32.44
C LYS A 456 -0.05 -16.39 33.63
N VAL A 457 1.18 -16.90 33.52
CA VAL A 457 1.89 -17.54 34.64
C VAL A 457 2.06 -16.54 35.78
N ILE A 458 2.57 -15.33 35.51
CA ILE A 458 2.75 -14.28 36.52
C ILE A 458 1.42 -13.97 37.23
N PHE A 459 0.34 -13.75 36.48
CA PHE A 459 -0.99 -13.50 37.05
C PHE A 459 -1.52 -14.66 37.86
N GLN A 460 -1.24 -15.90 37.45
CA GLN A 460 -1.62 -17.09 38.20
C GLN A 460 -0.85 -17.16 39.53
N VAL A 461 0.46 -16.88 39.53
CA VAL A 461 1.30 -16.85 40.74
C VAL A 461 0.85 -15.75 41.70
N HIS A 462 0.37 -14.60 41.23
CA HIS A 462 -0.18 -13.54 42.11
C HIS A 462 -1.42 -13.96 42.89
N ARG A 463 -2.12 -15.03 42.50
CA ARG A 463 -3.30 -15.54 43.21
C ARG A 463 -2.96 -16.40 44.43
N LEU A 464 -1.68 -16.53 44.76
CA LEU A 464 -1.24 -17.26 45.94
C LEU A 464 -1.87 -16.66 47.20
N GLY A 465 -2.55 -17.50 47.98
CA GLY A 465 -3.07 -17.20 49.29
C GLY A 465 -2.71 -18.31 50.28
N LYS A 466 -3.04 -18.12 51.56
CA LYS A 466 -2.71 -19.10 52.62
C LYS A 466 -3.37 -20.48 52.40
N ASN A 467 -4.56 -20.50 51.80
CA ASN A 467 -5.39 -21.71 51.71
C ASN A 467 -5.31 -22.44 50.37
N ASN A 468 -4.70 -21.84 49.34
CA ASN A 468 -4.68 -22.34 47.96
C ASN A 468 -3.26 -22.39 47.38
N ARG A 469 -2.23 -22.37 48.24
CA ARG A 469 -0.82 -22.27 47.82
C ARG A 469 -0.40 -23.42 46.90
N GLU A 470 -0.68 -24.66 47.28
CA GLU A 470 -0.28 -25.85 46.52
C GLU A 470 -0.98 -25.91 45.16
N GLU A 471 -2.30 -25.67 45.13
CA GLU A 471 -3.09 -25.67 43.89
C GLU A 471 -2.62 -24.60 42.89
N VAL A 472 -2.35 -23.38 43.39
CA VAL A 472 -1.88 -22.28 42.54
C VAL A 472 -0.47 -22.55 41.99
N LEU A 473 0.42 -23.11 42.82
CA LEU A 473 1.78 -23.47 42.38
C LEU A 473 1.76 -24.62 41.36
N GLU A 474 0.99 -25.68 41.59
CA GLU A 474 0.89 -26.80 40.64
C GLU A 474 0.35 -26.33 39.28
N LYS A 475 -0.65 -25.43 39.29
CA LYS A 475 -1.18 -24.85 38.06
C LYS A 475 -0.17 -23.94 37.35
N ALA A 476 0.50 -23.07 38.09
CA ALA A 476 1.52 -22.19 37.52
C ALA A 476 2.72 -22.98 36.94
N GLU A 477 3.10 -24.10 37.57
CA GLU A 477 4.13 -25.02 37.07
C GLU A 477 3.74 -25.63 35.73
N LYS A 478 2.50 -26.13 35.61
CA LYS A 478 1.96 -26.65 34.34
C LYS A 478 1.91 -25.58 33.24
N ASP A 479 1.47 -24.38 33.59
CA ASP A 479 1.40 -23.27 32.63
C ASP A 479 2.82 -22.85 32.19
N LEU A 480 3.81 -22.81 33.10
CA LEU A 480 5.20 -22.48 32.78
C LEU A 480 5.88 -23.57 31.94
N ALA A 481 5.60 -24.84 32.23
CA ALA A 481 6.05 -25.96 31.39
C ALA A 481 5.47 -25.83 29.97
N ALA A 482 4.18 -25.50 29.83
CA ALA A 482 3.56 -25.26 28.53
C ALA A 482 4.21 -24.08 27.77
N VAL A 483 4.59 -22.99 28.45
CA VAL A 483 5.36 -21.89 27.83
C VAL A 483 6.69 -22.39 27.28
N THR A 484 7.39 -23.24 28.04
CA THR A 484 8.68 -23.80 27.66
C THR A 484 8.55 -24.77 26.47
N ASP A 485 7.69 -25.78 26.61
CA ASP A 485 7.56 -26.89 25.65
C ASP A 485 6.91 -26.47 24.33
N GLN A 486 6.00 -25.48 24.36
CA GLN A 486 5.26 -25.07 23.16
C GLN A 486 5.79 -23.77 22.55
N HIS A 487 6.05 -22.74 23.36
CA HIS A 487 6.34 -21.40 22.86
C HIS A 487 7.84 -21.14 22.73
N ILE A 488 8.64 -21.46 23.76
CA ILE A 488 10.10 -21.37 23.69
C ILE A 488 10.62 -22.39 22.65
N SER A 489 10.13 -23.63 22.65
CA SER A 489 10.48 -24.62 21.63
C SER A 489 10.24 -24.13 20.20
N ARG A 490 9.12 -23.43 19.96
CA ARG A 490 8.82 -22.82 18.65
C ARG A 490 9.82 -21.72 18.30
N LEU A 491 10.16 -20.85 19.25
CA LEU A 491 11.17 -19.81 19.03
C LEU A 491 12.54 -20.42 18.72
N VAL A 492 12.96 -21.46 19.46
CA VAL A 492 14.20 -22.20 19.24
C VAL A 492 14.23 -22.77 17.82
N LYS A 493 13.16 -23.43 17.38
CA LYS A 493 13.03 -23.95 16.01
C LYS A 493 13.14 -22.87 14.94
N GLU A 494 12.50 -21.72 15.12
CA GLU A 494 12.57 -20.60 14.17
C GLU A 494 13.96 -19.94 14.15
N LEU A 495 14.75 -20.04 15.21
CA LEU A 495 16.10 -19.49 15.30
C LEU A 495 17.20 -20.46 14.83
N GLN A 496 16.87 -21.72 14.52
CA GLN A 496 17.83 -22.72 14.04
C GLN A 496 18.62 -22.24 12.80
N GLY A 497 19.91 -22.59 12.76
CA GLY A 497 20.78 -22.53 11.58
C GLY A 497 21.35 -21.15 11.19
N THR A 498 21.18 -20.09 12.00
CA THR A 498 21.77 -18.77 11.72
C THR A 498 22.00 -17.94 12.98
N ASP A 499 23.08 -17.15 13.01
CA ASP A 499 23.32 -15.91 13.75
C ASP A 499 22.14 -15.34 14.58
N PHE A 500 21.72 -16.00 15.64
CA PHE A 500 20.53 -15.63 16.43
C PHE A 500 20.64 -14.21 16.98
N TRP A 501 21.86 -13.73 17.20
CA TRP A 501 22.17 -12.34 17.58
C TRP A 501 21.58 -11.30 16.61
N LYS A 502 21.49 -11.58 15.30
CA LYS A 502 20.90 -10.65 14.30
C LYS A 502 19.41 -10.41 14.51
N LEU A 503 18.71 -11.35 15.16
CA LEU A 503 17.28 -11.27 15.46
C LEU A 503 17.00 -11.01 16.94
N ARG A 504 18.03 -10.72 17.76
CA ARG A 504 17.88 -10.49 19.21
C ARG A 504 16.77 -9.50 19.55
N ARG A 505 16.76 -8.34 18.89
CA ARG A 505 15.70 -7.32 19.10
C ARG A 505 14.28 -7.83 18.82
N ALA A 506 14.12 -8.87 18.00
CA ALA A 506 12.83 -9.43 17.65
C ALA A 506 12.27 -10.42 18.69
N TYR A 507 13.14 -11.07 19.47
CA TYR A 507 12.71 -12.07 20.47
C TYR A 507 13.01 -11.72 21.93
N SER A 508 13.93 -10.77 22.17
CA SER A 508 14.37 -10.34 23.50
C SER A 508 13.20 -9.98 24.44
N PRO A 509 12.14 -9.25 24.02
CA PRO A 509 10.99 -8.99 24.89
C PRO A 509 10.26 -10.25 25.37
N GLY A 510 10.17 -11.29 24.54
CA GLY A 510 9.57 -12.57 24.93
C GLY A 510 10.43 -13.31 25.95
N VAL A 511 11.75 -13.31 25.74
CA VAL A 511 12.71 -13.96 26.63
C VAL A 511 12.79 -13.28 28.00
N GLN A 512 12.80 -11.94 28.04
CA GLN A 512 12.79 -11.17 29.29
C GLN A 512 11.57 -11.52 30.16
N GLU A 513 10.38 -11.54 29.56
CA GLU A 513 9.14 -11.88 30.27
C GLU A 513 9.11 -13.35 30.73
N TYR A 514 9.70 -14.26 29.96
CA TYR A 514 9.85 -15.66 30.37
C TYR A 514 10.77 -15.80 31.59
N VAL A 515 11.92 -15.10 31.59
CA VAL A 515 12.84 -15.06 32.73
C VAL A 515 12.14 -14.52 33.97
N GLU A 516 11.40 -13.41 33.83
CA GLU A 516 10.60 -12.83 34.90
C GLU A 516 9.60 -13.85 35.47
N ALA A 517 8.80 -14.50 34.62
CA ALA A 517 7.81 -15.48 35.04
C ALA A 517 8.42 -16.71 35.72
N ALA A 518 9.48 -17.28 35.15
CA ALA A 518 10.14 -18.46 35.70
C ALA A 518 10.80 -18.17 37.05
N THR A 519 11.47 -17.02 37.15
CA THR A 519 12.15 -16.59 38.38
C THR A 519 11.13 -16.22 39.47
N PHE A 520 10.03 -15.56 39.10
CA PHE A 520 8.94 -15.25 40.04
C PHE A 520 8.27 -16.49 40.60
N PHE A 521 7.99 -17.48 39.74
CA PHE A 521 7.47 -18.77 40.16
C PHE A 521 8.44 -19.48 41.13
N LYS A 522 9.74 -19.56 40.78
CA LYS A 522 10.76 -20.19 41.62
C LYS A 522 10.89 -19.52 42.99
N PHE A 523 10.86 -18.19 43.02
CA PHE A 523 10.87 -17.42 44.26
C PHE A 523 9.67 -17.74 45.15
N CYS A 524 8.46 -17.82 44.59
CA CYS A 524 7.26 -18.17 45.35
C CYS A 524 7.26 -19.62 45.87
N GLN A 525 7.92 -20.54 45.16
CA GLN A 525 8.06 -21.93 45.54
C GLN A 525 9.12 -22.14 46.64
N THR A 526 10.30 -21.53 46.47
CA THR A 526 11.51 -21.87 47.24
C THR A 526 12.17 -20.70 47.97
N GLY A 527 11.80 -19.46 47.65
CA GLY A 527 12.42 -18.25 48.19
C GLY A 527 13.74 -17.85 47.53
N THR A 528 14.19 -18.56 46.50
CA THR A 528 15.44 -18.28 45.78
C THR A 528 15.17 -17.85 44.33
N LEU A 529 16.15 -17.19 43.71
CA LEU A 529 16.13 -16.92 42.27
C LEU A 529 16.48 -18.20 41.50
N LEU A 530 15.92 -18.32 40.30
CA LEU A 530 16.36 -19.25 39.28
C LEU A 530 17.54 -18.61 38.54
N ASN A 531 18.73 -19.22 38.62
CA ASN A 531 19.93 -18.61 38.04
C ASN A 531 20.01 -18.83 36.51
N LEU A 532 20.91 -18.10 35.84
CA LEU A 532 21.03 -18.14 34.37
C LEU A 532 21.36 -19.54 33.84
N ASP A 533 22.22 -20.29 34.54
CA ASP A 533 22.62 -21.63 34.13
C ASP A 533 21.46 -22.62 34.27
N GLU A 534 20.67 -22.51 35.34
CA GLU A 534 19.44 -23.29 35.56
C GLU A 534 18.39 -23.02 34.49
N ILE A 535 18.19 -21.75 34.10
CA ILE A 535 17.28 -21.38 33.02
C ILE A 535 17.78 -21.93 31.69
N ASN A 536 19.07 -21.77 31.37
CA ASN A 536 19.61 -22.29 30.12
C ASN A 536 19.57 -23.82 30.08
N ALA A 537 19.71 -24.51 31.22
CA ALA A 537 19.58 -25.96 31.32
C ALA A 537 18.16 -26.45 31.00
N SER A 538 17.11 -25.66 31.26
CA SER A 538 15.74 -26.03 30.88
C SER A 538 15.44 -25.85 29.39
N ILE A 539 16.18 -24.95 28.71
CA ILE A 539 16.00 -24.64 27.29
C ILE A 539 16.89 -25.50 26.40
N LEU A 540 18.07 -25.89 26.89
CA LEU A 540 19.06 -26.67 26.14
C LEU A 540 18.48 -27.93 25.47
N PRO A 541 17.61 -28.74 26.11
CA PRO A 541 17.02 -29.94 25.50
C PRO A 541 16.08 -29.65 24.31
N LEU A 542 15.62 -28.41 24.17
CA LEU A 542 14.75 -27.98 23.07
C LEU A 542 15.51 -27.73 21.77
N SER A 543 16.84 -27.63 21.85
CA SER A 543 17.73 -27.38 20.70
C SER A 543 18.16 -28.69 20.05
N ASP A 544 18.43 -28.63 18.74
CA ASP A 544 18.99 -29.79 18.02
C ASP A 544 20.45 -30.01 18.47
N PRO A 545 20.86 -31.23 18.87
CA PRO A 545 22.23 -31.52 19.30
C PRO A 545 23.31 -31.23 18.25
N SER A 546 22.93 -31.14 16.97
CA SER A 546 23.83 -30.87 15.85
C SER A 546 24.06 -29.38 15.56
N LEU A 547 23.40 -28.47 16.28
CA LEU A 547 23.43 -27.02 16.07
C LEU A 547 23.77 -26.25 17.35
N GLU A 548 24.26 -25.01 17.22
CA GLU A 548 24.42 -24.12 18.38
C GLU A 548 23.06 -23.86 19.04
N PRO A 549 22.91 -24.16 20.36
CA PRO A 549 21.65 -23.98 21.06
C PRO A 549 21.37 -22.50 21.33
N LEU A 550 20.09 -22.14 21.38
CA LEU A 550 19.69 -20.83 21.88
C LEU A 550 20.02 -20.74 23.37
N GLN A 551 20.92 -19.83 23.74
CA GLN A 551 21.20 -19.48 25.12
C GLN A 551 20.67 -18.08 25.42
N ILE A 552 19.96 -17.94 26.53
CA ILE A 552 19.61 -16.65 27.09
C ILE A 552 20.91 -15.98 27.50
N ASN A 553 21.18 -14.80 26.94
CA ASN A 553 22.36 -14.02 27.30
C ASN A 553 22.14 -13.29 28.62
N LEU A 554 23.26 -12.88 29.24
CA LEU A 554 23.27 -12.19 30.52
C LEU A 554 22.39 -10.93 30.51
N LEU A 555 22.42 -10.12 29.45
CA LEU A 555 21.65 -8.88 29.39
C LEU A 555 20.14 -9.14 29.40
N ASP A 556 19.63 -10.10 28.62
CA ASP A 556 18.20 -10.45 28.59
C ASP A 556 17.74 -11.05 29.94
N TYR A 557 18.62 -11.80 30.62
CA TYR A 557 18.35 -12.29 31.98
C TYR A 557 18.28 -11.16 33.00
N LEU A 558 19.26 -10.24 32.99
CA LEU A 558 19.29 -9.10 33.91
C LEU A 558 18.10 -8.16 33.72
N LEU A 559 17.67 -7.95 32.47
CA LEU A 559 16.48 -7.14 32.17
C LEU A 559 15.20 -7.80 32.69
N GLY A 560 15.04 -9.11 32.52
CA GLY A 560 13.91 -9.86 33.13
C GLY A 560 13.95 -9.86 34.66
N LEU A 561 15.14 -9.94 35.26
CA LEU A 561 15.33 -9.83 36.71
C LEU A 561 14.98 -8.43 37.24
N ALA A 562 15.26 -7.39 36.46
CA ALA A 562 14.85 -6.03 36.82
C ALA A 562 13.32 -5.90 36.86
N ASP A 563 12.61 -6.47 35.88
CA ASP A 563 11.15 -6.46 35.83
C ASP A 563 10.51 -7.27 36.96
N LEU A 564 11.11 -8.40 37.34
CA LEU A 564 10.72 -9.19 38.50
C LEU A 564 10.55 -8.37 39.78
N THR A 565 11.37 -7.33 39.98
CA THR A 565 11.25 -6.46 41.17
C THR A 565 9.89 -5.78 41.27
N GLY A 566 9.26 -5.45 40.14
CA GLY A 566 7.92 -4.89 40.06
C GLY A 566 6.86 -5.90 40.48
N GLU A 567 7.01 -7.18 40.08
CA GLU A 567 6.11 -8.25 40.51
C GLU A 567 6.27 -8.59 41.99
N LEU A 568 7.50 -8.63 42.49
CA LEU A 568 7.78 -8.79 43.92
C LEU A 568 7.20 -7.63 44.75
N MET A 569 7.27 -6.40 44.26
CA MET A 569 6.59 -5.26 44.88
C MET A 569 5.09 -5.48 44.96
N ARG A 570 4.44 -5.88 43.85
CA ARG A 570 2.99 -6.17 43.83
C ARG A 570 2.63 -7.27 44.84
N LEU A 571 3.42 -8.34 44.88
CA LEU A 571 3.23 -9.44 45.83
C LEU A 571 3.39 -8.99 47.28
N ALA A 572 4.40 -8.17 47.58
CA ALA A 572 4.63 -7.64 48.92
C ALA A 572 3.46 -6.77 49.40
N ILE A 573 2.94 -5.89 48.53
CA ILE A 573 1.77 -5.05 48.85
C ILE A 573 0.53 -5.92 49.11
N GLY A 574 0.27 -6.94 48.29
CA GLY A 574 -0.83 -7.88 48.52
C GLY A 574 -0.71 -8.60 49.86
N ARG A 575 0.50 -9.06 50.20
CA ARG A 575 0.78 -9.74 51.48
C ARG A 575 0.63 -8.83 52.69
N ILE A 576 0.96 -7.55 52.57
CA ILE A 576 0.70 -6.56 53.62
C ILE A 576 -0.81 -6.45 53.86
N SER A 577 -1.61 -6.41 52.80
CA SER A 577 -3.08 -6.39 52.90
C SER A 577 -3.65 -7.64 53.58
N ASP A 578 -3.00 -8.79 53.40
CA ASP A 578 -3.38 -10.08 54.03
C ASP A 578 -2.84 -10.25 55.48
N GLY A 579 -2.18 -9.22 56.03
CA GLY A 579 -1.59 -9.23 57.37
C GLY A 579 -0.26 -9.98 57.49
N GLU A 580 0.38 -10.36 56.37
CA GLU A 580 1.65 -11.08 56.33
C GLU A 580 2.86 -10.14 56.23
N VAL A 581 2.94 -9.17 57.14
CA VAL A 581 3.94 -8.07 57.10
C VAL A 581 5.38 -8.58 57.13
N GLU A 582 5.68 -9.63 57.90
CA GLU A 582 7.04 -10.22 57.96
C GLU A 582 7.46 -10.87 56.64
N PHE A 583 6.52 -11.42 55.86
CA PHE A 583 6.81 -11.94 54.53
C PHE A 583 7.08 -10.80 53.54
N ALA A 584 6.32 -9.70 53.63
CA ALA A 584 6.58 -8.50 52.82
C ALA A 584 7.92 -7.84 53.15
N LYS A 585 8.34 -7.81 54.43
CA LYS A 585 9.69 -7.35 54.82
C LYS A 585 10.81 -8.20 54.21
N ARG A 586 10.63 -9.53 54.15
CA ARG A 586 11.58 -10.42 53.47
C ARG A 586 11.68 -10.11 51.97
N ILE A 587 10.55 -9.90 51.31
CA ILE A 587 10.55 -9.49 49.89
C ILE A 587 11.25 -8.14 49.72
N CYS A 588 10.97 -7.16 50.59
CA CYS A 588 11.61 -5.86 50.58
C CYS A 588 13.14 -5.97 50.64
N GLN A 589 13.65 -6.74 51.60
CA GLN A 589 15.08 -6.98 51.75
C GLN A 589 15.68 -7.62 50.49
N PHE A 590 15.00 -8.62 49.95
CA PHE A 590 15.44 -9.31 48.74
C PHE A 590 15.50 -8.39 47.51
N VAL A 591 14.46 -7.57 47.27
CA VAL A 591 14.43 -6.62 46.15
C VAL A 591 15.51 -5.53 46.34
N ARG A 592 15.75 -5.09 47.57
CA ARG A 592 16.82 -4.14 47.90
C ARG A 592 18.20 -4.74 47.62
N ASP A 593 18.43 -6.00 47.97
CA ASP A 593 19.70 -6.68 47.69
C ASP A 593 19.93 -6.82 46.18
N ILE A 594 18.90 -7.20 45.40
CA ILE A 594 18.97 -7.24 43.93
C ILE A 594 19.36 -5.86 43.36
N TYR A 595 18.69 -4.79 43.80
CA TYR A 595 18.98 -3.43 43.36
C TYR A 595 20.42 -3.00 43.71
N ARG A 596 20.89 -3.32 44.92
CA ARG A 596 22.24 -3.00 45.38
C ARG A 596 23.30 -3.67 44.50
N GLU A 597 23.16 -4.98 44.28
CA GLU A 597 24.14 -5.73 43.48
C GLU A 597 24.12 -5.25 42.01
N LEU A 598 22.95 -5.00 41.43
CA LEU A 598 22.86 -4.49 40.05
C LEU A 598 23.41 -3.07 39.91
N THR A 599 23.32 -2.22 40.94
CA THR A 599 23.95 -0.89 40.94
C THR A 599 25.47 -0.97 40.72
N LEU A 600 26.12 -2.04 41.19
CA LEU A 600 27.55 -2.27 40.98
C LEU A 600 27.88 -2.81 39.58
N VAL A 601 26.98 -3.61 39.00
CA VAL A 601 27.18 -4.30 37.72
C VAL A 601 26.83 -3.43 36.51
N VAL A 602 25.75 -2.65 36.56
CA VAL A 602 25.24 -1.87 35.42
C VAL A 602 26.27 -0.90 34.81
N PRO A 603 27.11 -0.19 35.58
CA PRO A 603 28.17 0.67 35.03
C PRO A 603 29.24 -0.08 34.23
N LEU A 604 29.39 -1.38 34.45
CA LEU A 604 30.39 -2.24 33.79
C LEU A 604 29.87 -2.86 32.49
N MET A 605 28.59 -2.63 32.13
CA MET A 605 27.98 -3.21 30.93
C MET A 605 28.27 -2.37 29.69
N ASP A 606 28.67 -3.02 28.59
CA ASP A 606 28.97 -2.35 27.31
C ASP A 606 27.75 -1.62 26.69
N ASP A 607 26.53 -2.13 26.93
CA ASP A 607 25.27 -1.55 26.45
C ASP A 607 24.25 -1.43 27.60
N SER A 608 24.39 -0.37 28.39
CA SER A 608 23.63 -0.17 29.64
C SER A 608 22.34 0.66 29.46
N TYR A 609 21.96 1.04 28.24
CA TYR A 609 20.88 2.03 28.03
C TYR A 609 19.53 1.53 28.57
N ASP A 610 19.10 0.34 28.15
CA ASP A 610 17.84 -0.24 28.61
C ASP A 610 17.86 -0.51 30.12
N MET A 611 19.01 -0.93 30.64
CA MET A 611 19.18 -1.26 32.05
C MET A 611 19.13 -0.02 32.96
N LYS A 612 19.64 1.14 32.51
CA LYS A 612 19.52 2.40 33.27
C LYS A 612 18.05 2.77 33.53
N SER A 613 17.19 2.68 32.50
CA SER A 613 15.76 2.94 32.66
C SER A 613 15.07 1.93 33.58
N LYS A 614 15.52 0.67 33.57
CA LYS A 614 15.01 -0.36 34.48
C LYS A 614 15.46 -0.13 35.93
N MET A 615 16.69 0.33 36.15
CA MET A 615 17.19 0.68 37.50
C MET A 615 16.33 1.74 38.19
N ASP A 616 15.89 2.78 37.45
CA ASP A 616 14.97 3.78 38.00
C ASP A 616 13.63 3.16 38.43
N THR A 617 13.11 2.23 37.64
CA THR A 617 11.86 1.51 37.92
C THR A 617 12.02 0.60 39.15
N MET A 618 13.14 -0.10 39.25
CA MET A 618 13.47 -0.94 40.41
C MET A 618 13.57 -0.12 41.70
N LEU A 619 14.20 1.05 41.65
CA LEU A 619 14.28 1.96 42.80
C LEU A 619 12.87 2.36 43.28
N GLN A 620 11.98 2.69 42.35
CA GLN A 620 10.58 2.99 42.69
C GLN A 620 9.87 1.79 43.33
N SER A 621 10.14 0.57 42.85
CA SER A 621 9.64 -0.67 43.45
C SER A 621 10.12 -0.82 44.90
N VAL A 622 11.43 -0.64 45.16
CA VAL A 622 12.01 -0.69 46.51
C VAL A 622 11.32 0.32 47.43
N VAL A 623 11.28 1.59 47.03
CA VAL A 623 10.69 2.69 47.84
C VAL A 623 9.22 2.42 48.17
N LYS A 624 8.44 1.89 47.21
CA LYS A 624 7.04 1.55 47.44
C LYS A 624 6.86 0.46 48.49
N ILE A 625 7.66 -0.62 48.44
CA ILE A 625 7.58 -1.69 49.45
C ILE A 625 8.02 -1.15 50.81
N GLU A 626 9.10 -0.39 50.87
CA GLU A 626 9.62 0.20 52.12
C GLU A 626 8.59 1.11 52.78
N ASN A 627 7.97 2.02 52.01
CA ASN A 627 6.94 2.91 52.51
C ASN A 627 5.71 2.14 53.01
N ALA A 628 5.29 1.09 52.30
CA ALA A 628 4.16 0.26 52.72
C ALA A 628 4.48 -0.49 54.04
N CYS A 629 5.66 -1.11 54.15
CA CYS A 629 6.11 -1.78 55.37
C CYS A 629 6.25 -0.80 56.56
N CYS A 630 6.78 0.39 56.31
CA CYS A 630 6.94 1.45 57.30
C CYS A 630 5.58 1.95 57.79
N SER A 631 4.66 2.26 56.88
CA SER A 631 3.32 2.75 57.22
C SER A 631 2.55 1.78 58.12
N VAL A 632 2.64 0.47 57.86
CA VAL A 632 2.00 -0.55 58.70
C VAL A 632 2.69 -0.69 60.06
N SER A 633 4.02 -0.57 60.11
CA SER A 633 4.77 -0.62 61.36
C SER A 633 4.46 0.58 62.27
N VAL A 634 4.36 1.78 61.69
CA VAL A 634 4.04 3.03 62.40
C VAL A 634 2.58 3.02 62.88
N ARG A 635 1.61 2.67 62.03
CA ARG A 635 0.20 2.55 62.43
C ARG A 635 -0.02 1.45 63.48
N GLY A 636 0.75 0.36 63.41
CA GLY A 636 0.73 -0.70 64.43
C GLY A 636 1.28 -0.24 65.79
N SER A 637 2.20 0.74 65.82
CA SER A 637 2.70 1.33 67.06
C SER A 637 1.80 2.44 67.65
N GLU A 638 0.88 3.00 66.86
CA GLU A 638 -0.10 3.99 67.34
C GLU A 638 -1.27 3.34 68.11
N TYR A 639 -1.52 2.04 67.94
CA TYR A 639 -2.54 1.27 68.66
C TYR A 639 -1.90 0.30 69.67
N ILE A 640 -1.68 0.77 70.91
CA ILE A 640 -1.43 -0.10 72.05
C ILE A 640 -2.80 -0.52 72.63
N PRO A 641 -3.18 -1.81 72.64
CA PRO A 641 -4.38 -2.23 73.37
C PRO A 641 -4.09 -2.15 74.86
N LEU A 642 -4.63 -1.13 75.54
CA LEU A 642 -4.77 -1.15 76.99
C LEU A 642 -5.76 -2.26 77.36
N LEU A 643 -5.23 -3.42 77.74
CA LEU A 643 -5.99 -4.49 78.39
C LEU A 643 -6.57 -3.95 79.71
N GLY A 644 -7.89 -3.87 79.79
CA GLY A 644 -8.59 -3.61 81.05
C GLY A 644 -10.05 -3.19 80.94
N SER A 645 -10.93 -4.03 80.41
CA SER A 645 -12.24 -4.37 81.00
C SER A 645 -13.15 -5.06 79.99
N SER A 646 -13.83 -6.07 80.51
CA SER A 646 -14.82 -6.93 79.88
C SER A 646 -16.10 -6.18 79.49
N ASP A 647 -16.48 -6.20 78.21
CA ASP A 647 -17.89 -6.28 77.82
C ASP A 647 -18.04 -6.73 76.34
N PRO A 648 -18.82 -7.79 76.03
CA PRO A 648 -19.08 -8.23 74.66
C PRO A 648 -20.31 -7.52 74.11
N GLY A 649 -20.12 -6.40 73.42
CA GLY A 649 -21.21 -5.79 72.66
C GLY A 649 -20.99 -4.32 72.37
N SER A 650 -20.56 -4.00 71.16
CA SER A 650 -21.12 -2.87 70.40
C SER A 650 -20.52 -2.85 68.99
N PHE A 651 -21.36 -3.27 68.05
CA PHE A 651 -21.39 -2.73 66.70
C PHE A 651 -21.51 -1.20 66.76
N LEU A 652 -20.78 -0.48 65.89
CA LEU A 652 -21.12 0.85 65.33
C LEU A 652 -20.08 1.11 64.20
N LEU A 653 -20.36 0.96 62.90
CA LEU A 653 -21.31 1.68 62.02
C LEU A 653 -21.13 3.21 62.05
N GLY A 654 -20.54 3.75 60.98
CA GLY A 654 -20.53 5.17 60.58
C GLY A 654 -19.67 6.08 61.47
N VAL A 655 -19.05 7.17 61.02
CA VAL A 655 -19.39 8.14 59.96
C VAL A 655 -18.08 8.92 59.57
N PRO A 656 -18.07 9.99 58.72
CA PRO A 656 -17.36 10.02 57.43
C PRO A 656 -16.25 11.10 57.32
N ASP A 657 -15.65 11.16 56.13
CA ASP A 657 -15.00 12.29 55.42
C ASP A 657 -14.54 13.53 56.21
N VAL A 658 -13.26 13.93 56.03
CA VAL A 658 -12.88 15.29 55.56
C VAL A 658 -11.55 15.23 54.79
N GLU A 659 -11.56 15.86 53.63
CA GLU A 659 -10.45 16.12 52.69
C GLU A 659 -9.31 16.96 53.28
N LEU A 660 -8.06 16.58 52.91
CA LEU A 660 -7.05 17.48 52.34
C LEU A 660 -5.91 16.68 51.70
#